data_AF-A0A948YAK4-F1
#
_entry.id   AF-A0A948YAK4-F1
#
_cell.length_a   1.000
_cell.length_b   1.000
_cell.length_c   1.000
_cell.angle_alpha   90.00
_cell.angle_beta   90.00
_cell.angle_gamma   90.00
#
_symmetry.space_group_name_H-M   'P 1'
#
loop_
_entity.id
_entity.type
_entity.pdbx_description
1 polymer ?
#
loop_
_entity_poly.entity_id
_entity_poly.type
_entity_poly.pdbx_seq_one_letter_code
_entity_poly.pdbx_strand_id
1 'polypeptide(L)'
;IFITIYALLMILLFRTRYKTVIKIIVLALVCFELVWFPRHFISDRLTTDPDSVKKQLGYFDSTNKVVNYLNGIDSDIYRIDKSYDSVVSEYGRTPSDNEAMAQGYRGLKSYNSNNQPNYIHFLQYAGIFVKYPSYVPPKGAAPQDLGNQQLNYINGVGDRFLLKTFLGVKYYLVKNNVEVPDYYEHVRKIDDITVYKNNNYLPLGFTFDSYITNDEFTRLDNSGKDIALLSFVVIDNPNDLSGKISKNNTAILNDIKARTDVRKIINEKRSNSLQIISYKDDNIVGKINVSGNRILVLTIPYDNGWTVYVDRNKTPLFKVDNGLIGVKLSPGQHIIELKYFPPMMMFGIFISIITLFLYTLFMRFNKNVSKEISQINKQLNLFYNKNLSKAFNKLTKRIVNLLKHIIQSQLNFKKLIFYVTMLFGILLFFLNGLITRGQSFYNLFSPSIGNYFMDFFHPLSELFDGPYAHGSIYPPLPLMLFKLMLRFIPYDVAAQGGFAIRATQAGQIVFLLYMLLTLAILLFLFIEIKKGSRIEKYIFSFIILFSAPFLFQFERGNIIFVALLFLMVFVFFKNHKNPIVREIALVSLSLSVGIKIYPVIFGLLLIKEKRFKEALRASVYCAALFFLPFFAVGGITQIPQLFKNFFSTSNDAIGWGVGYSVNIQSIIRIIFGYIGVFSKEPIYIGNIISIAILMLGIIATFFLRSKWKTVALLSLLMVMIPPISYEYTLIYMVIPLILFLDRKEKEKLIGYVYLACFILIFIPITLGPIEVLNNGFGRNIRLLTYGVLIQNISLSIMIILLLIEGLRRDTSSHK
;
A
#
# COMPACT_ATOMS: atom_id res chain seq x y z
N ILE A 1 -11.63 -0.61 -5.30
CA ILE A 1 -12.86 -0.59 -6.15
C ILE A 1 -14.12 -0.64 -5.29
N PHE A 2 -14.36 -1.69 -4.50
CA PHE A 2 -15.54 -1.81 -3.63
C PHE A 2 -15.71 -0.62 -2.67
N ILE A 3 -14.64 -0.19 -1.98
CA ILE A 3 -14.68 1.01 -1.12
C ILE A 3 -15.12 2.27 -1.89
N THR A 4 -14.65 2.45 -3.13
CA THR A 4 -15.04 3.57 -4.00
C THR A 4 -16.50 3.47 -4.42
N ILE A 5 -16.98 2.26 -4.72
CA ILE A 5 -18.38 1.98 -5.04
C ILE A 5 -19.27 2.25 -3.82
N TYR A 6 -18.88 1.79 -2.62
CA TYR A 6 -19.59 2.08 -1.38
C TYR A 6 -19.59 3.57 -1.07
N ALA A 7 -18.47 4.28 -1.22
CA ALA A 7 -18.40 5.73 -1.01
C ALA A 7 -19.34 6.48 -1.98
N LEU A 8 -19.37 6.10 -3.26
CA LEU A 8 -20.30 6.66 -4.25
C LEU A 8 -21.75 6.34 -3.91
N LEU A 9 -22.07 5.09 -3.54
CA LEU A 9 -23.43 4.68 -3.15
C LEU A 9 -23.88 5.40 -1.87
N MET A 10 -22.98 5.61 -0.91
CA MET A 10 -23.24 6.37 0.32
C MET A 10 -23.48 7.85 0.03
N ILE A 11 -22.70 8.48 -0.85
CA ILE A 11 -22.94 9.86 -1.31
C ILE A 11 -24.29 9.97 -2.04
N LEU A 12 -24.64 8.97 -2.87
CA LEU A 12 -25.92 8.92 -3.59
C LEU A 12 -27.12 8.66 -2.66
N LEU A 13 -26.90 7.98 -1.53
CA LEU A 13 -27.87 7.74 -0.46
C LEU A 13 -28.32 9.05 0.21
N PHE A 14 -27.45 10.05 0.31
CA PHE A 14 -27.77 11.36 0.88
C PHE A 14 -28.37 12.35 -0.12
N ARG A 15 -28.10 12.20 -1.43
CA ARG A 15 -28.43 13.21 -2.45
C ARG A 15 -29.47 12.82 -3.50
N THR A 16 -30.07 11.64 -3.44
CA THR A 16 -31.01 11.18 -4.48
C THR A 16 -32.36 10.69 -3.94
N ARG A 17 -33.39 10.76 -4.80
CA ARG A 17 -34.73 10.18 -4.54
C ARG A 17 -34.80 8.65 -4.66
N TYR A 18 -33.67 7.98 -4.90
CA TYR A 18 -33.58 6.55 -5.18
C TYR A 18 -32.99 5.75 -3.99
N LYS A 19 -33.12 6.26 -2.77
CA LYS A 19 -32.48 5.71 -1.56
C LYS A 19 -32.75 4.22 -1.36
N THR A 20 -33.97 3.74 -1.65
CA THR A 20 -34.33 2.32 -1.51
C THR A 20 -33.56 1.43 -2.48
N VAL A 21 -33.43 1.84 -3.75
CA VAL A 21 -32.68 1.08 -4.76
C VAL A 21 -31.20 1.05 -4.40
N ILE A 22 -30.64 2.17 -3.94
CA ILE A 22 -29.25 2.23 -3.50
C ILE A 22 -29.03 1.34 -2.27
N LYS A 23 -29.95 1.31 -1.30
CA LYS A 23 -29.87 0.37 -0.15
C LYS A 23 -29.88 -1.09 -0.60
N ILE A 24 -30.70 -1.44 -1.59
CA ILE A 24 -30.74 -2.80 -2.16
C ILE A 24 -29.44 -3.11 -2.88
N ILE A 25 -28.88 -2.18 -3.66
CA ILE A 25 -27.60 -2.34 -4.34
C ILE A 25 -26.46 -2.52 -3.32
N VAL A 26 -26.44 -1.70 -2.25
CA VAL A 26 -25.47 -1.84 -1.16
C VAL A 26 -25.61 -3.21 -0.49
N LEU A 27 -26.84 -3.65 -0.17
CA LEU A 27 -27.07 -4.96 0.42
C LEU A 27 -26.65 -6.10 -0.51
N ALA A 28 -26.95 -6.02 -1.80
CA ALA A 28 -26.55 -7.00 -2.79
C ALA A 28 -25.03 -7.04 -2.97
N LEU A 29 -24.35 -5.88 -2.91
CA LEU A 29 -22.90 -5.79 -2.91
C LEU A 29 -22.29 -6.44 -1.68
N VAL A 30 -22.85 -6.18 -0.48
CA VAL A 30 -22.40 -6.81 0.77
C VAL A 30 -22.61 -8.31 0.70
N CYS A 31 -23.78 -8.79 0.25
CA CYS A 31 -24.02 -10.22 0.06
C CYS A 31 -23.06 -10.83 -0.97
N PHE A 32 -22.77 -10.13 -2.07
CA PHE A 32 -21.80 -10.57 -3.06
C PHE A 32 -20.40 -10.65 -2.45
N GLU A 33 -19.95 -9.66 -1.68
CA GLU A 33 -18.65 -9.72 -1.00
C GLU A 33 -18.58 -10.87 0.00
N LEU A 34 -19.63 -11.05 0.81
CA LEU A 34 -19.72 -12.13 1.80
C LEU A 34 -19.75 -13.52 1.17
N VAL A 35 -20.14 -13.65 -0.09
CA VAL A 35 -20.12 -14.94 -0.81
C VAL A 35 -18.84 -15.09 -1.64
N TRP A 36 -18.45 -14.07 -2.40
CA TRP A 36 -17.39 -14.13 -3.39
C TRP A 36 -16.00 -14.09 -2.77
N PHE A 37 -15.73 -13.17 -1.84
CA PHE A 37 -14.38 -13.06 -1.26
C PHE A 37 -14.04 -14.30 -0.43
N PRO A 38 -14.92 -14.78 0.47
CA PRO A 38 -14.66 -16.02 1.18
C PRO A 38 -14.53 -17.22 0.24
N ARG A 39 -15.17 -17.24 -0.94
CA ARG A 39 -15.02 -18.35 -1.90
C ARG A 39 -13.56 -18.60 -2.28
N HIS A 40 -12.74 -17.58 -2.53
CA HIS A 40 -11.31 -17.81 -2.79
C HIS A 40 -10.54 -18.32 -1.57
N PHE A 41 -11.00 -18.00 -0.36
CA PHE A 41 -10.38 -18.49 0.88
C PHE A 41 -10.91 -19.85 1.35
N ILE A 42 -12.11 -20.25 0.92
CA ILE A 42 -12.81 -21.47 1.34
C ILE A 42 -12.72 -22.56 0.26
N SER A 43 -12.88 -22.19 -1.01
CA SER A 43 -12.96 -23.12 -2.14
C SER A 43 -11.60 -23.41 -2.78
N ASP A 44 -10.69 -22.42 -2.80
CA ASP A 44 -9.37 -22.55 -3.44
C ASP A 44 -8.24 -22.79 -2.42
N ARG A 45 -8.59 -23.10 -1.16
CA ARG A 45 -7.60 -23.48 -0.15
C ARG A 45 -7.10 -24.90 -0.46
N LEU A 46 -5.78 -25.09 -0.32
CA LEU A 46 -5.22 -26.41 -0.05
C LEU A 46 -5.77 -26.89 1.29
N THR A 47 -6.93 -27.54 1.26
CA THR A 47 -7.50 -28.21 2.43
C THR A 47 -6.68 -29.46 2.71
N THR A 48 -6.46 -29.77 3.98
CA THR A 48 -5.96 -31.10 4.38
C THR A 48 -6.79 -32.18 3.70
N ASP A 49 -6.13 -33.15 3.06
CA ASP A 49 -6.77 -34.31 2.43
C ASP A 49 -7.81 -34.86 3.43
N PRO A 50 -9.10 -35.00 3.07
CA PRO A 50 -10.12 -35.57 3.96
C PRO A 50 -9.72 -36.94 4.53
N ASP A 51 -8.87 -37.68 3.83
CA ASP A 51 -8.32 -38.94 4.31
C ASP A 51 -7.15 -38.78 5.28
N SER A 52 -6.64 -37.57 5.56
CA SER A 52 -5.52 -37.34 6.49
C SER A 52 -5.79 -37.92 7.88
N VAL A 53 -7.05 -37.88 8.33
CA VAL A 53 -7.48 -38.51 9.59
C VAL A 53 -7.39 -40.04 9.51
N LYS A 54 -7.87 -40.62 8.40
CA LYS A 54 -7.81 -42.08 8.18
C LYS A 54 -6.38 -42.58 7.97
N LYS A 55 -5.56 -41.81 7.26
CA LYS A 55 -4.16 -42.09 6.92
C LYS A 55 -3.18 -41.70 8.03
N GLN A 56 -3.65 -41.13 9.15
CA GLN A 56 -2.83 -40.70 10.29
C GLN A 56 -1.70 -39.72 9.90
N LEU A 57 -2.02 -38.76 9.02
CA LEU A 57 -1.07 -37.78 8.50
C LEU A 57 -1.09 -36.48 9.32
N GLY A 58 0.07 -35.84 9.43
CA GLY A 58 0.23 -34.54 10.10
C GLY A 58 -0.17 -34.60 11.58
N TYR A 59 -1.04 -33.68 12.02
CA TYR A 59 -1.53 -33.63 13.40
C TYR A 59 -2.34 -34.87 13.82
N PHE A 60 -2.77 -35.71 12.87
CA PHE A 60 -3.56 -36.91 13.14
C PHE A 60 -2.72 -38.18 13.36
N ASP A 61 -1.41 -38.03 13.56
CA ASP A 61 -0.49 -39.16 13.79
C ASP A 61 -0.75 -39.92 15.11
N SER A 62 0.06 -40.96 15.34
CA SER A 62 0.02 -41.83 16.53
C SER A 62 0.06 -41.08 17.87
N THR A 63 0.49 -39.81 17.90
CA THR A 63 0.52 -38.99 19.12
C THR A 63 -0.88 -38.87 19.75
N ASN A 64 -1.95 -38.78 18.96
CA ASN A 64 -3.31 -38.69 19.50
C ASN A 64 -3.70 -39.95 20.29
N LYS A 65 -3.25 -41.14 19.84
CA LYS A 65 -3.47 -42.39 20.57
C LYS A 65 -2.73 -42.39 21.89
N VAL A 66 -1.49 -41.88 21.90
CA VAL A 66 -0.69 -41.74 23.11
C VAL A 66 -1.34 -40.76 24.09
N VAL A 67 -1.76 -39.58 23.63
CA VAL A 67 -2.44 -38.57 24.46
C VAL A 67 -3.73 -39.14 25.05
N ASN A 68 -4.55 -39.81 24.25
CA ASN A 68 -5.77 -40.47 24.73
C ASN A 68 -5.48 -41.56 25.78
N TYR A 69 -4.43 -42.36 25.56
CA TYR A 69 -3.98 -43.36 26.53
C TYR A 69 -3.57 -42.71 27.86
N LEU A 70 -2.73 -41.66 27.81
CA LEU A 70 -2.26 -40.94 29.00
C LEU A 70 -3.41 -40.27 29.76
N ASN A 71 -4.35 -39.62 29.06
CA ASN A 71 -5.55 -39.05 29.66
C ASN A 71 -6.45 -40.11 30.34
N GLY A 72 -6.38 -41.36 29.90
CA GLY A 72 -7.12 -42.47 30.50
C GLY A 72 -6.48 -43.06 31.75
N ILE A 73 -5.16 -42.85 31.97
CA ILE A 73 -4.42 -43.44 33.10
C ILE A 73 -3.89 -42.42 34.11
N ASP A 74 -3.86 -41.14 33.74
CA ASP A 74 -3.31 -40.06 34.57
C ASP A 74 -4.22 -38.84 34.52
N SER A 75 -4.86 -38.55 35.65
CA SER A 75 -5.75 -37.41 35.84
C SER A 75 -5.06 -36.20 36.46
N ASP A 76 -3.77 -36.29 36.79
CA ASP A 76 -3.01 -35.16 37.32
C ASP A 76 -2.81 -34.07 36.25
N ILE A 77 -2.42 -32.88 36.71
CA ILE A 77 -1.85 -31.89 35.80
C ILE A 77 -0.40 -32.25 35.48
N TYR A 78 -0.12 -32.42 34.19
CA TYR A 78 1.23 -32.66 33.70
C TYR A 78 1.44 -32.04 32.31
N ARG A 79 2.71 -31.94 31.92
CA ARG A 79 3.12 -31.59 30.56
C ARG A 79 3.67 -32.80 29.82
N ILE A 80 3.50 -32.78 28.50
CA ILE A 80 4.10 -33.74 27.55
C ILE A 80 5.07 -32.97 26.67
N ASP A 81 6.26 -33.53 26.47
CA ASP A 81 7.22 -33.04 25.48
C ASP A 81 7.53 -34.14 24.46
N LYS A 82 7.98 -33.76 23.26
CA LYS A 82 8.23 -34.70 22.15
C LYS A 82 9.63 -34.53 21.58
N SER A 83 10.22 -35.62 21.13
CA SER A 83 11.50 -35.64 20.40
C SER A 83 11.35 -35.41 18.88
N TYR A 84 10.14 -35.16 18.41
CA TYR A 84 9.78 -35.10 16.99
C TYR A 84 8.65 -34.11 16.78
N ASP A 85 8.47 -33.67 15.54
CA ASP A 85 7.35 -32.84 15.10
C ASP A 85 6.44 -33.66 14.19
N SER A 86 5.13 -33.62 14.44
CA SER A 86 4.11 -34.31 13.65
C SER A 86 3.83 -33.60 12.31
N VAL A 87 4.08 -32.28 12.24
CA VAL A 87 4.00 -31.49 11.00
C VAL A 87 5.28 -30.71 10.77
N VAL A 88 5.85 -30.85 9.57
CA VAL A 88 6.96 -30.04 9.06
C VAL A 88 6.52 -29.46 7.72
N SER A 89 6.92 -28.22 7.41
CA SER A 89 6.67 -27.57 6.12
C SER A 89 7.04 -28.47 4.93
N GLU A 90 6.40 -28.31 3.76
CA GLU A 90 6.60 -29.12 2.54
C GLU A 90 8.06 -29.25 2.08
N TYR A 91 8.92 -28.29 2.43
CA TYR A 91 10.37 -28.32 2.13
C TYR A 91 11.23 -28.97 3.24
N GLY A 92 10.63 -29.54 4.28
CA GLY A 92 11.30 -30.20 5.40
C GLY A 92 12.03 -29.25 6.37
N ARG A 93 11.83 -27.93 6.27
CA ARG A 93 12.68 -26.93 6.95
C ARG A 93 12.13 -26.38 8.26
N THR A 94 10.81 -26.32 8.43
CA THR A 94 10.19 -25.64 9.58
C THR A 94 9.20 -26.54 10.31
N PRO A 95 9.47 -26.92 11.57
CA PRO A 95 8.54 -27.69 12.39
C PRO A 95 7.34 -26.84 12.83
N SER A 96 6.24 -27.50 13.19
CA SER A 96 5.09 -26.87 13.82
C SER A 96 5.31 -26.68 15.31
N ASP A 97 5.10 -25.47 15.83
CA ASP A 97 5.19 -25.20 17.27
C ASP A 97 3.82 -25.28 17.99
N ASN A 98 2.69 -25.54 17.30
CA ASN A 98 1.33 -25.55 17.88
C ASN A 98 0.69 -26.94 17.98
N GLU A 99 1.50 -28.00 17.94
CA GLU A 99 0.99 -29.38 17.95
C GLU A 99 0.26 -29.73 19.24
N ALA A 100 0.70 -29.19 20.37
CA ALA A 100 0.06 -29.33 21.67
C ALA A 100 -1.41 -28.90 21.64
N MET A 101 -1.70 -27.77 21.01
CA MET A 101 -3.06 -27.27 20.84
C MET A 101 -3.87 -28.16 19.89
N ALA A 102 -3.27 -28.60 18.78
CA ALA A 102 -3.95 -29.43 17.78
C ALA A 102 -4.26 -30.86 18.28
N GLN A 103 -3.37 -31.42 19.11
CA GLN A 103 -3.43 -32.81 19.60
C GLN A 103 -3.95 -32.92 21.04
N GLY A 104 -4.31 -31.80 21.66
CA GLY A 104 -5.00 -31.76 22.96
C GLY A 104 -4.13 -32.13 24.16
N TYR A 105 -2.85 -31.74 24.19
CA TYR A 105 -1.98 -31.92 25.34
C TYR A 105 -1.31 -30.61 25.79
N ARG A 106 -0.74 -30.60 27.00
CA ARG A 106 0.00 -29.43 27.52
C ARG A 106 1.49 -29.56 27.16
N GLY A 107 1.92 -28.81 26.15
CA GLY A 107 3.30 -28.80 25.66
C GLY A 107 4.13 -27.61 26.15
N LEU A 108 5.39 -27.56 25.70
CA LEU A 108 6.30 -26.43 25.91
C LEU A 108 6.50 -25.56 24.66
N LYS A 109 6.12 -26.08 23.48
CA LYS A 109 6.19 -25.36 22.20
C LYS A 109 4.94 -24.51 21.98
N SER A 110 5.09 -23.37 21.31
CA SER A 110 3.96 -22.53 20.89
C SER A 110 4.32 -21.59 19.73
N TYR A 111 3.40 -21.39 18.79
CA TYR A 111 3.44 -20.30 17.81
C TYR A 111 2.24 -19.35 18.02
N ASN A 112 2.48 -18.14 18.51
CA ASN A 112 1.42 -17.15 18.71
C ASN A 112 1.98 -15.72 18.69
N SER A 113 1.32 -14.79 17.98
CA SER A 113 1.67 -13.36 18.00
C SER A 113 1.47 -12.71 19.38
N ASN A 114 0.69 -13.36 20.24
CA ASN A 114 0.38 -12.94 21.60
C ASN A 114 0.93 -13.92 22.65
N ASN A 115 2.06 -14.57 22.35
CA ASN A 115 2.78 -15.36 23.36
C ASN A 115 3.00 -14.51 24.63
N GLN A 116 2.78 -15.12 25.79
CA GLN A 116 2.88 -14.43 27.07
C GLN A 116 4.32 -13.91 27.30
N PRO A 117 4.53 -12.57 27.35
CA PRO A 117 5.88 -12.00 27.51
C PRO A 117 6.65 -12.54 28.69
N ASN A 118 5.99 -12.79 29.83
CA ASN A 118 6.69 -13.31 31.00
C ASN A 118 7.19 -14.76 30.81
N TYR A 119 6.50 -15.59 30.02
CA TYR A 119 7.02 -16.93 29.68
C TYR A 119 8.25 -16.83 28.77
N ILE A 120 8.21 -15.92 27.79
CA ILE A 120 9.36 -15.64 26.90
C ILE A 120 10.56 -15.17 27.73
N HIS A 121 10.36 -14.25 28.67
CA HIS A 121 11.42 -13.76 29.54
C HIS A 121 12.01 -14.89 30.39
N PHE A 122 11.18 -15.71 31.04
CA PHE A 122 11.67 -16.89 31.77
C PHE A 122 12.58 -17.76 30.89
N LEU A 123 12.13 -18.09 29.66
CA LEU A 123 12.90 -18.92 28.73
C LEU A 123 14.23 -18.27 28.33
N GLN A 124 14.22 -16.99 27.96
CA GLN A 124 15.45 -16.26 27.58
C GLN A 124 16.46 -16.23 28.74
N TYR A 125 16.00 -15.92 29.96
CA TYR A 125 16.85 -15.91 31.14
C TYR A 125 17.37 -17.30 31.53
N ALA A 126 16.57 -18.36 31.33
CA ALA A 126 17.00 -19.76 31.47
C ALA A 126 18.01 -20.23 30.40
N GLY A 127 18.31 -19.38 29.41
CA GLY A 127 19.29 -19.64 28.36
C GLY A 127 18.70 -20.22 27.06
N ILE A 128 17.38 -20.10 26.86
CA ILE A 128 16.68 -20.63 25.69
C ILE A 128 16.44 -19.51 24.66
N PHE A 129 16.90 -19.71 23.43
CA PHE A 129 16.60 -18.81 22.32
C PHE A 129 15.17 -19.03 21.82
N VAL A 130 14.30 -18.04 22.05
CA VAL A 130 12.95 -17.99 21.48
C VAL A 130 13.06 -17.36 20.09
N LYS A 131 12.89 -18.17 19.04
CA LYS A 131 13.18 -17.75 17.66
C LYS A 131 12.41 -18.56 16.62
N TYR A 132 12.29 -18.00 15.43
CA TYR A 132 11.88 -18.77 14.26
C TYR A 132 12.83 -19.97 14.07
N PRO A 133 12.33 -21.21 13.81
CA PRO A 133 13.18 -22.40 13.77
C PRO A 133 14.44 -22.26 12.89
N SER A 134 14.29 -21.70 11.69
CA SER A 134 15.39 -21.52 10.72
C SER A 134 16.28 -20.31 10.99
N TYR A 135 15.94 -19.45 11.96
CA TYR A 135 16.73 -18.26 12.27
C TYR A 135 18.00 -18.66 13.03
N VAL A 136 19.14 -18.10 12.63
CA VAL A 136 20.43 -18.30 13.30
C VAL A 136 20.78 -17.00 14.03
N PRO A 137 20.85 -17.01 15.37
CA PRO A 137 21.25 -15.83 16.13
C PRO A 137 22.67 -15.36 15.75
N PRO A 138 22.96 -14.05 15.79
CA PRO A 138 24.31 -13.53 15.57
C PRO A 138 25.32 -14.18 16.53
N LYS A 139 26.58 -14.32 16.07
CA LYS A 139 27.65 -14.87 16.91
C LYS A 139 27.84 -14.01 18.16
N GLY A 140 27.74 -14.62 19.34
CA GLY A 140 27.86 -13.93 20.62
C GLY A 140 26.58 -13.29 21.16
N ALA A 141 25.45 -13.39 20.43
CA ALA A 141 24.16 -12.93 20.93
C ALA A 141 23.70 -13.78 22.13
N ALA A 142 23.17 -13.11 23.14
CA ALA A 142 22.45 -13.74 24.24
C ALA A 142 20.97 -13.95 23.85
N PRO A 143 20.26 -14.89 24.48
CA PRO A 143 18.83 -15.10 24.19
C PRO A 143 17.95 -13.84 24.34
N GLN A 144 18.32 -12.94 25.27
CA GLN A 144 17.64 -11.67 25.55
C GLN A 144 17.78 -10.65 24.42
N ASP A 145 18.78 -10.80 23.55
CA ASP A 145 19.00 -9.89 22.42
C ASP A 145 17.97 -10.10 21.29
N LEU A 146 17.21 -11.20 21.35
CA LEU A 146 16.15 -11.49 20.38
C LEU A 146 14.85 -10.76 20.74
N GLY A 147 14.22 -10.17 19.72
CA GLY A 147 12.95 -9.45 19.84
C GLY A 147 12.06 -9.54 18.60
N ASN A 148 10.99 -8.76 18.58
CA ASN A 148 10.04 -8.65 17.45
C ASN A 148 9.42 -10.00 17.06
N GLN A 149 9.24 -10.25 15.75
CA GLN A 149 8.55 -11.42 15.20
C GLN A 149 9.19 -12.77 15.58
N GLN A 150 10.45 -12.78 16.03
CA GLN A 150 11.11 -13.99 16.52
C GLN A 150 10.41 -14.55 17.77
N LEU A 151 9.88 -13.66 18.62
CA LEU A 151 9.23 -14.03 19.88
C LEU A 151 7.87 -14.73 19.69
N ASN A 152 7.38 -14.77 18.45
CA ASN A 152 6.16 -15.51 18.11
C ASN A 152 6.40 -17.03 18.15
N TYR A 153 7.65 -17.51 18.14
CA TYR A 153 8.00 -18.93 18.02
C TYR A 153 8.74 -19.43 19.26
N ILE A 154 8.07 -20.26 20.06
CA ILE A 154 8.65 -20.96 21.21
C ILE A 154 8.89 -22.41 20.82
N ASN A 155 10.14 -22.80 20.66
CA ASN A 155 10.53 -24.13 20.17
C ASN A 155 10.68 -25.19 21.28
N GLY A 156 10.31 -24.85 22.52
CA GLY A 156 10.54 -25.68 23.70
C GLY A 156 11.95 -25.51 24.27
N VAL A 157 12.40 -26.47 25.07
CA VAL A 157 13.66 -26.38 25.86
C VAL A 157 14.76 -27.34 25.39
N GLY A 158 14.59 -27.99 24.24
CA GLY A 158 15.57 -28.93 23.68
C GLY A 158 15.89 -30.08 24.64
N ASP A 159 17.16 -30.47 24.76
CA ASP A 159 17.61 -31.60 25.61
C ASP A 159 17.95 -31.18 27.05
N ARG A 160 17.45 -30.03 27.51
CA ARG A 160 17.61 -29.56 28.90
C ARG A 160 16.68 -30.34 29.85
N PHE A 161 16.96 -31.62 30.10
CA PHE A 161 16.08 -32.54 30.86
C PHE A 161 15.80 -32.08 32.30
N LEU A 162 16.75 -31.40 32.96
CA LEU A 162 16.50 -30.79 34.27
C LEU A 162 15.51 -29.61 34.18
N LEU A 163 15.58 -28.80 33.12
CA LEU A 163 14.60 -27.76 32.86
C LEU A 163 13.21 -28.34 32.51
N LYS A 164 13.15 -29.45 31.77
CA LYS A 164 11.90 -30.21 31.55
C LYS A 164 11.30 -30.69 32.87
N THR A 165 12.16 -31.16 33.78
CA THR A 165 11.77 -31.59 35.13
C THR A 165 11.19 -30.43 35.94
N PHE A 166 11.87 -29.28 35.96
CA PHE A 166 11.39 -28.06 36.60
C PHE A 166 10.02 -27.62 36.03
N LEU A 167 9.87 -27.66 34.70
CA LEU A 167 8.63 -27.32 34.00
C LEU A 167 7.57 -28.44 34.05
N GLY A 168 7.71 -29.47 34.89
CA GLY A 168 6.67 -30.48 35.10
C GLY A 168 6.34 -31.33 33.87
N VAL A 169 7.32 -31.57 32.99
CA VAL A 169 7.21 -32.57 31.94
C VAL A 169 7.26 -33.96 32.57
N LYS A 170 6.10 -34.61 32.66
CA LYS A 170 5.93 -35.96 33.23
C LYS A 170 6.12 -37.04 32.18
N TYR A 171 5.72 -36.78 30.93
CA TYR A 171 5.84 -37.73 29.83
C TYR A 171 6.66 -37.17 28.67
N TYR A 172 7.55 -37.99 28.12
CA TYR A 172 8.38 -37.66 26.97
C TYR A 172 8.17 -38.70 25.86
N LEU A 173 7.79 -38.22 24.67
CA LEU A 173 7.42 -39.05 23.53
C LEU A 173 8.55 -39.11 22.50
N VAL A 174 8.96 -40.31 22.12
CA VAL A 174 10.18 -40.54 21.33
C VAL A 174 9.91 -41.48 20.15
N LYS A 175 10.26 -41.09 18.92
CA LYS A 175 10.14 -41.95 17.71
C LYS A 175 11.45 -42.59 17.25
N ASN A 176 12.59 -41.93 17.48
CA ASN A 176 13.92 -42.40 17.06
C ASN A 176 14.74 -42.84 18.29
N ASN A 177 15.93 -43.42 18.10
CA ASN A 177 16.85 -43.69 19.21
C ASN A 177 17.43 -42.38 19.74
N VAL A 178 16.67 -41.70 20.60
CA VAL A 178 17.11 -40.52 21.36
C VAL A 178 17.55 -41.01 22.73
N GLU A 179 18.75 -40.62 23.13
CA GLU A 179 19.27 -40.91 24.47
C GLU A 179 18.45 -40.14 25.51
N VAL A 180 17.83 -40.87 26.43
CA VAL A 180 17.06 -40.30 27.54
C VAL A 180 17.75 -40.67 28.87
N PRO A 181 17.75 -39.78 29.87
CA PRO A 181 18.39 -40.09 31.16
C PRO A 181 17.76 -41.30 31.86
N ASP A 182 18.54 -42.04 32.65
CA ASP A 182 18.11 -43.28 33.35
C ASP A 182 16.88 -43.13 34.27
N TYR A 183 16.55 -41.90 34.67
CA TYR A 183 15.34 -41.63 35.48
C TYR A 183 14.06 -41.45 34.65
N TYR A 184 14.15 -41.58 33.33
CA TYR A 184 13.02 -41.73 32.43
C TYR A 184 12.69 -43.21 32.28
N GLU A 185 11.60 -43.63 32.89
CA GLU A 185 11.15 -45.02 32.85
C GLU A 185 10.34 -45.28 31.59
N HIS A 186 10.65 -46.36 30.88
CA HIS A 186 9.84 -46.80 29.75
C HIS A 186 8.46 -47.25 30.23
N VAL A 187 7.41 -46.57 29.75
CA VAL A 187 6.01 -46.91 30.08
C VAL A 187 5.46 -47.93 29.09
N ARG A 188 5.50 -47.57 27.81
CA ARG A 188 4.87 -48.34 26.72
C ARG A 188 5.34 -47.82 25.37
N LYS A 189 5.32 -48.69 24.35
CA LYS A 189 5.38 -48.28 22.94
C LYS A 189 4.00 -48.37 22.29
N ILE A 190 3.57 -47.30 21.62
CA ILE A 190 2.30 -47.22 20.88
C ILE A 190 2.68 -46.84 19.44
N ASP A 191 2.44 -47.78 18.51
CA ASP A 191 2.89 -47.69 17.12
C ASP A 191 4.41 -47.39 17.02
N ASP A 192 4.77 -46.27 16.42
CA ASP A 192 6.14 -45.78 16.25
C ASP A 192 6.65 -44.94 17.44
N ILE A 193 5.82 -44.66 18.45
CA ILE A 193 6.16 -43.79 19.59
C ILE A 193 6.44 -44.60 20.85
N THR A 194 7.61 -44.39 21.42
CA THR A 194 7.99 -44.86 22.76
C THR A 194 7.67 -43.79 23.80
N VAL A 195 6.90 -44.16 24.82
CA VAL A 195 6.46 -43.27 25.91
C VAL A 195 7.36 -43.48 27.12
N TYR A 196 8.05 -42.43 27.54
CA TYR A 196 8.82 -42.41 28.77
C TYR A 196 8.13 -41.57 29.85
N LYS A 197 8.19 -42.02 31.10
CA LYS A 197 7.76 -41.27 32.27
C LYS A 197 8.99 -40.73 33.00
N ASN A 198 9.06 -39.41 33.12
CA ASN A 198 10.05 -38.75 33.96
C ASN A 198 9.72 -39.03 35.42
N ASN A 199 10.46 -39.90 36.11
CA ASN A 199 10.23 -40.17 37.53
C ASN A 199 10.67 -39.04 38.46
N ASN A 200 11.37 -38.04 37.91
CA ASN A 200 11.85 -36.86 38.61
C ASN A 200 10.98 -35.61 38.38
N TYR A 201 9.90 -35.66 37.60
CA TYR A 201 9.06 -34.49 37.30
C TYR A 201 8.61 -33.74 38.55
N LEU A 202 8.59 -32.40 38.48
CA LEU A 202 8.02 -31.58 39.54
C LEU A 202 6.55 -31.25 39.26
N PRO A 203 5.68 -31.21 40.29
CA PRO A 203 4.31 -30.74 40.16
C PRO A 203 4.24 -29.27 39.71
N LEU A 204 3.05 -28.81 39.35
CA LEU A 204 2.80 -27.46 38.85
C LEU A 204 3.38 -26.36 39.76
N GLY A 205 3.39 -26.58 41.07
CA GLY A 205 3.97 -25.68 42.06
C GLY A 205 4.75 -26.37 43.17
N PHE A 206 5.82 -25.75 43.61
CA PHE A 206 6.70 -26.22 44.69
C PHE A 206 7.40 -25.04 45.37
N THR A 207 7.97 -25.29 46.54
CA THR A 207 8.39 -24.23 47.45
C THR A 207 9.89 -24.06 47.62
N PHE A 208 10.29 -22.85 47.99
CA PHE A 208 11.68 -22.44 48.24
C PHE A 208 11.79 -21.67 49.57
N ASP A 209 12.87 -21.90 50.30
CA ASP A 209 13.28 -21.18 51.53
C ASP A 209 14.46 -20.23 51.31
N SER A 210 15.03 -20.23 50.12
CA SER A 210 16.22 -19.47 49.80
C SER A 210 16.17 -18.92 48.39
N TYR A 211 16.82 -17.78 48.20
CA TYR A 211 16.84 -17.05 46.93
C TYR A 211 18.25 -16.67 46.49
N ILE A 212 18.38 -16.43 45.18
CA ILE A 212 19.51 -15.72 44.57
C ILE A 212 18.98 -14.53 43.77
N THR A 213 19.84 -13.55 43.51
CA THR A 213 19.49 -12.38 42.69
C THR A 213 19.57 -12.72 41.20
N ASN A 214 18.83 -11.96 40.39
CA ASN A 214 18.89 -12.12 38.94
C ASN A 214 20.29 -11.87 38.36
N ASP A 215 21.04 -10.93 38.93
CA ASP A 215 22.44 -10.67 38.55
C ASP A 215 23.36 -11.88 38.82
N GLU A 216 23.12 -12.61 39.91
CA GLU A 216 23.84 -13.84 40.23
C GLU A 216 23.44 -14.97 39.27
N PHE A 217 22.15 -15.08 38.93
CA PHE A 217 21.62 -16.10 38.02
C PHE A 217 22.08 -15.93 36.56
N THR A 218 22.10 -14.69 36.06
CA THR A 218 22.46 -14.39 34.66
C THR A 218 23.91 -14.72 34.32
N ARG A 219 24.80 -14.70 35.33
CA ARG A 219 26.23 -15.07 35.20
C ARG A 219 26.48 -16.57 35.10
N LEU A 220 25.48 -17.41 35.40
CA LEU A 220 25.62 -18.86 35.35
C LEU A 220 25.59 -19.37 33.90
N ASP A 221 26.30 -20.47 33.67
CA ASP A 221 26.14 -21.28 32.46
C ASP A 221 24.80 -22.02 32.46
N ASN A 222 24.42 -22.60 31.32
CA ASN A 222 23.14 -23.30 31.16
C ASN A 222 22.93 -24.42 32.19
N SER A 223 23.96 -25.22 32.47
CA SER A 223 23.90 -26.26 33.51
C SER A 223 23.71 -25.67 34.91
N GLY A 224 24.40 -24.57 35.21
CA GLY A 224 24.24 -23.84 36.48
C GLY A 224 22.85 -23.25 36.64
N LYS A 225 22.25 -22.72 35.56
CA LYS A 225 20.88 -22.19 35.56
C LYS A 225 19.85 -23.28 35.87
N ASP A 226 19.99 -24.48 35.30
CA ASP A 226 19.07 -25.60 35.57
C ASP A 226 19.09 -26.00 37.04
N ILE A 227 20.28 -26.14 37.62
CA ILE A 227 20.45 -26.51 39.03
C ILE A 227 19.99 -25.38 39.94
N ALA A 228 20.27 -24.13 39.58
CA ALA A 228 19.83 -22.97 40.32
C ALA A 228 18.30 -22.87 40.40
N LEU A 229 17.59 -23.06 39.28
CA LEU A 229 16.11 -23.08 39.25
C LEU A 229 15.51 -24.19 40.13
N LEU A 230 16.20 -25.33 40.29
CA LEU A 230 15.76 -26.39 41.21
C LEU A 230 16.06 -26.07 42.68
N SER A 231 17.10 -25.28 42.95
CA SER A 231 17.65 -25.07 44.29
C SER A 231 17.11 -23.80 44.94
N PHE A 232 17.00 -22.72 44.18
CA PHE A 232 16.71 -21.37 44.65
C PHE A 232 15.62 -20.72 43.80
N VAL A 233 14.86 -19.81 44.40
CA VAL A 233 14.03 -18.88 43.64
C VAL A 233 14.87 -17.69 43.20
N VAL A 234 14.72 -17.25 41.95
CA VAL A 234 15.43 -16.08 41.41
C VAL A 234 14.54 -14.85 41.50
N ILE A 235 15.09 -13.76 42.03
CA ILE A 235 14.36 -12.49 42.20
C ILE A 235 15.15 -11.30 41.69
N ASP A 236 14.45 -10.28 41.19
CA ASP A 236 15.05 -9.02 40.74
C ASP A 236 15.37 -8.10 41.94
N ASN A 237 14.40 -7.90 42.84
CA ASN A 237 14.54 -6.99 43.98
C ASN A 237 14.33 -7.72 45.31
N PRO A 238 15.37 -7.86 46.15
CA PRO A 238 15.25 -8.48 47.47
C PRO A 238 14.20 -7.85 48.39
N ASN A 239 13.88 -6.56 48.18
CA ASN A 239 12.86 -5.86 48.96
C ASN A 239 11.45 -6.45 48.74
N ASP A 240 11.20 -7.09 47.60
CA ASP A 240 9.92 -7.74 47.31
C ASP A 240 9.65 -8.91 48.27
N LEU A 241 10.68 -9.42 48.96
CA LEU A 241 10.59 -10.57 49.86
C LEU A 241 10.56 -10.26 51.36
N SER A 242 10.87 -9.05 51.80
CA SER A 242 10.82 -8.57 53.19
C SER A 242 11.27 -9.62 54.25
N GLY A 243 12.58 -9.88 54.34
CA GLY A 243 13.26 -10.39 55.55
C GLY A 243 12.96 -11.80 56.07
N LYS A 244 12.14 -12.62 55.39
CA LYS A 244 11.69 -13.94 55.90
C LYS A 244 12.30 -15.16 55.19
N ILE A 245 13.14 -14.96 54.18
CA ILE A 245 13.72 -16.00 53.30
C ILE A 245 15.21 -15.74 53.16
N SER A 246 16.03 -16.80 53.24
CA SER A 246 17.49 -16.68 53.34
C SER A 246 18.12 -16.40 51.98
N LYS A 247 18.95 -15.35 51.88
CA LYS A 247 19.82 -15.16 50.71
C LYS A 247 20.88 -16.26 50.68
N ASN A 248 21.09 -16.90 49.53
CA ASN A 248 22.18 -17.86 49.32
C ASN A 248 23.24 -17.30 48.36
N ASN A 249 24.35 -18.02 48.16
CA ASN A 249 25.43 -17.66 47.24
C ASN A 249 25.60 -18.72 46.15
N THR A 250 25.81 -18.29 44.90
CA THR A 250 26.06 -19.17 43.75
C THR A 250 27.31 -20.03 43.88
N ALA A 251 28.25 -19.72 44.77
CA ALA A 251 29.41 -20.57 45.06
C ALA A 251 29.03 -22.00 45.47
N ILE A 252 27.88 -22.19 46.14
CA ILE A 252 27.38 -23.51 46.54
C ILE A 252 26.95 -24.37 45.34
N LEU A 253 26.66 -23.76 44.19
CA LEU A 253 26.26 -24.49 42.98
C LEU A 253 27.40 -25.36 42.45
N ASN A 254 28.66 -24.97 42.64
CA ASN A 254 29.80 -25.80 42.24
C ASN A 254 29.93 -27.04 43.12
N ASP A 255 29.64 -26.92 44.42
CA ASP A 255 29.60 -28.06 45.34
C ASP A 255 28.40 -28.97 45.05
N ILE A 256 27.24 -28.39 44.73
CA ILE A 256 26.05 -29.14 44.28
C ILE A 256 26.40 -29.89 42.99
N LYS A 257 26.93 -29.22 41.95
CA LYS A 257 27.37 -29.82 40.68
C LYS A 257 28.39 -30.95 40.88
N ALA A 258 29.34 -30.76 41.80
CA ALA A 258 30.42 -31.72 42.05
C ALA A 258 29.98 -32.94 42.89
N ARG A 259 28.96 -32.79 43.75
CA ARG A 259 28.49 -33.86 44.66
C ARG A 259 27.17 -34.52 44.24
N THR A 260 26.59 -34.14 43.11
CA THR A 260 25.13 -34.26 42.93
C THR A 260 24.55 -35.67 42.98
N ASP A 261 23.70 -35.87 43.99
CA ASP A 261 22.46 -36.63 43.85
C ASP A 261 21.32 -35.61 43.67
N VAL A 262 21.15 -35.06 42.45
CA VAL A 262 20.08 -34.08 42.09
C VAL A 262 18.71 -34.58 42.55
N ARG A 263 18.55 -35.91 42.62
CA ARG A 263 17.32 -36.57 43.06
C ARG A 263 16.94 -36.18 44.49
N LYS A 264 17.90 -35.89 45.38
CA LYS A 264 17.60 -35.42 46.76
C LYS A 264 16.86 -34.09 46.76
N ILE A 265 17.38 -33.12 46.00
CA ILE A 265 16.75 -31.79 45.84
C ILE A 265 15.34 -31.95 45.27
N ILE A 266 15.21 -32.75 44.21
CA ILE A 266 13.92 -33.00 43.55
C ILE A 266 12.92 -33.67 44.52
N ASN A 267 13.35 -34.67 45.28
CA ASN A 267 12.50 -35.36 46.25
C ASN A 267 12.04 -34.42 47.37
N GLU A 268 12.90 -33.51 47.82
CA GLU A 268 12.53 -32.46 48.77
C GLU A 268 11.51 -31.47 48.18
N LYS A 269 11.68 -31.05 46.93
CA LYS A 269 10.68 -30.19 46.26
C LYS A 269 9.33 -30.89 46.09
N ARG A 270 9.32 -32.19 45.80
CA ARG A 270 8.10 -32.99 45.68
C ARG A 270 7.36 -33.14 47.00
N SER A 271 8.07 -33.36 48.12
CA SER A 271 7.45 -33.44 49.44
C SER A 271 6.83 -32.11 49.90
N ASN A 272 7.34 -30.98 49.41
CA ASN A 272 6.84 -29.63 49.69
C ASN A 272 6.17 -28.97 48.46
N SER A 273 5.41 -29.77 47.71
CA SER A 273 4.73 -29.36 46.48
C SER A 273 3.23 -29.08 46.67
N LEU A 274 2.67 -28.30 45.76
CA LEU A 274 1.23 -28.03 45.69
C LEU A 274 0.49 -29.27 45.18
N GLN A 275 -0.39 -29.82 46.02
CA GLN A 275 -1.27 -30.92 45.62
C GLN A 275 -2.56 -30.35 45.03
N ILE A 276 -2.81 -30.62 43.75
CA ILE A 276 -3.99 -30.11 43.05
C ILE A 276 -5.25 -30.83 43.54
N ILE A 277 -6.26 -30.04 43.92
CA ILE A 277 -7.60 -30.49 44.32
C ILE A 277 -8.54 -30.41 43.12
N SER A 278 -8.50 -29.30 42.40
CA SER A 278 -9.32 -29.06 41.22
C SER A 278 -8.57 -28.17 40.24
N TYR A 279 -8.80 -28.43 38.96
CA TYR A 279 -8.15 -27.70 37.88
C TYR A 279 -9.13 -27.43 36.73
N LYS A 280 -9.12 -26.18 36.30
CA LYS A 280 -9.59 -25.66 35.02
C LYS A 280 -8.55 -24.65 34.53
N ASP A 281 -8.57 -24.34 33.24
CA ASP A 281 -7.59 -23.42 32.65
C ASP A 281 -7.65 -22.00 33.27
N ASP A 282 -8.81 -21.60 33.80
CA ASP A 282 -9.05 -20.32 34.46
C ASP A 282 -9.13 -20.40 35.99
N ASN A 283 -9.10 -21.59 36.58
CA ASN A 283 -9.23 -21.78 38.01
C ASN A 283 -8.46 -23.01 38.51
N ILE A 284 -7.50 -22.79 39.42
CA ILE A 284 -6.67 -23.85 39.98
C ILE A 284 -6.78 -23.80 41.49
N VAL A 285 -7.16 -24.91 42.12
CA VAL A 285 -7.25 -25.05 43.57
C VAL A 285 -6.31 -26.16 44.02
N GLY A 286 -5.44 -25.87 44.96
CA GLY A 286 -4.53 -26.85 45.55
C GLY A 286 -4.35 -26.68 47.05
N LYS A 287 -3.90 -27.74 47.71
CA LYS A 287 -3.48 -27.72 49.12
C LYS A 287 -1.97 -27.88 49.21
N ILE A 288 -1.36 -27.20 50.16
CA ILE A 288 0.06 -27.32 50.45
C ILE A 288 0.27 -27.22 51.96
N ASN A 289 1.26 -27.94 52.48
CA ASN A 289 1.70 -27.83 53.86
C ASN A 289 3.17 -27.40 53.86
N VAL A 290 3.50 -26.35 54.59
CA VAL A 290 4.86 -25.81 54.66
C VAL A 290 5.32 -25.66 56.10
N SER A 291 6.56 -26.07 56.39
CA SER A 291 7.14 -26.06 57.74
C SER A 291 7.72 -24.71 58.18
N GLY A 292 7.86 -23.76 57.26
CA GLY A 292 8.53 -22.47 57.45
C GLY A 292 7.97 -21.40 56.51
N ASN A 293 8.49 -20.17 56.61
CA ASN A 293 8.22 -19.16 55.59
C ASN A 293 8.84 -19.63 54.25
N ARG A 294 8.02 -19.70 53.20
CA ARG A 294 8.43 -20.21 51.89
C ARG A 294 7.86 -19.34 50.77
N ILE A 295 8.49 -19.38 49.60
CA ILE A 295 7.88 -18.95 48.34
C ILE A 295 7.39 -20.18 47.61
N LEU A 296 6.09 -20.24 47.33
CA LEU A 296 5.54 -21.14 46.33
C LEU A 296 5.79 -20.53 44.95
N VAL A 297 6.53 -21.24 44.12
CA VAL A 297 6.67 -20.94 42.70
C VAL A 297 5.70 -21.82 41.95
N LEU A 298 4.93 -21.21 41.04
CA LEU A 298 4.09 -21.92 40.07
C LEU A 298 4.77 -21.82 38.71
N THR A 299 4.85 -22.93 37.99
CA THR A 299 5.32 -22.97 36.60
C THR A 299 4.28 -22.43 35.62
N ILE A 300 3.65 -21.32 36.01
CA ILE A 300 2.66 -20.54 35.27
C ILE A 300 3.29 -19.15 35.09
N PRO A 301 3.30 -18.59 33.87
CA PRO A 301 3.85 -17.26 33.69
C PRO A 301 3.02 -16.21 34.43
N TYR A 302 3.69 -15.23 35.01
CA TYR A 302 3.06 -14.10 35.66
C TYR A 302 2.19 -13.34 34.65
N ASP A 303 0.96 -12.98 35.04
CA ASP A 303 0.05 -12.13 34.26
C ASP A 303 -0.85 -11.33 35.21
N ASN A 304 -1.20 -10.11 34.83
CA ASN A 304 -2.06 -9.24 35.64
C ASN A 304 -3.51 -9.74 35.74
N GLY A 305 -3.91 -10.68 34.88
CA GLY A 305 -5.19 -11.37 34.93
C GLY A 305 -5.27 -12.46 36.00
N TRP A 306 -4.14 -12.93 36.53
CA TRP A 306 -4.13 -13.87 37.65
C TRP A 306 -4.40 -13.16 38.98
N THR A 307 -5.23 -13.78 39.80
CA THR A 307 -5.43 -13.42 41.21
C THR A 307 -5.30 -14.68 42.05
N VAL A 308 -4.56 -14.60 43.16
CA VAL A 308 -4.41 -15.72 44.10
C VAL A 308 -5.09 -15.41 45.43
N TYR A 309 -5.66 -16.45 46.01
CA TYR A 309 -6.19 -16.47 47.36
C TYR A 309 -5.46 -17.54 48.17
N VAL A 310 -4.92 -17.16 49.32
CA VAL A 310 -4.35 -18.07 50.31
C VAL A 310 -5.34 -18.11 51.47
N ASP A 311 -5.93 -19.28 51.73
CA ASP A 311 -6.98 -19.47 52.74
C ASP A 311 -8.14 -18.48 52.58
N ARG A 312 -8.60 -18.31 51.34
CA ARG A 312 -9.67 -17.37 50.91
C ARG A 312 -9.32 -15.88 51.02
N ASN A 313 -8.14 -15.52 51.53
CA ASN A 313 -7.68 -14.14 51.56
C ASN A 313 -6.90 -13.81 50.29
N LYS A 314 -7.25 -12.69 49.66
CA LYS A 314 -6.54 -12.23 48.45
C LYS A 314 -5.10 -11.87 48.81
N THR A 315 -4.14 -12.51 48.14
CA THR A 315 -2.71 -12.34 48.42
C THR A 315 -1.99 -11.75 47.21
N PRO A 316 -1.02 -10.83 47.39
CA PRO A 316 -0.23 -10.32 46.29
C PRO A 316 0.57 -11.41 45.56
N LEU A 317 0.52 -11.38 44.23
CA LEU A 317 1.41 -12.15 43.37
C LEU A 317 2.68 -11.34 43.12
N PHE A 318 3.81 -12.04 42.98
CA PHE A 318 5.06 -11.44 42.55
C PHE A 318 5.67 -12.25 41.43
N LYS A 319 6.47 -11.58 40.60
CA LYS A 319 7.18 -12.19 39.50
C LYS A 319 8.50 -12.76 40.02
N VAL A 320 8.70 -14.06 39.84
CA VAL A 320 9.92 -14.80 40.21
C VAL A 320 10.48 -15.51 38.99
N ASP A 321 11.72 -15.99 39.07
CA ASP A 321 12.37 -16.75 37.99
C ASP A 321 12.29 -16.04 36.64
N ASN A 322 12.40 -14.71 36.65
CA ASN A 322 12.31 -13.87 35.44
C ASN A 322 10.99 -13.96 34.65
N GLY A 323 9.91 -14.48 35.22
CA GLY A 323 8.65 -14.56 34.48
C GLY A 323 7.55 -15.46 35.04
N LEU A 324 7.80 -16.18 36.13
CA LEU A 324 6.84 -17.09 36.74
C LEU A 324 6.13 -16.45 37.93
N ILE A 325 5.05 -17.09 38.37
CA ILE A 325 4.27 -16.67 39.53
C ILE A 325 4.95 -17.13 40.82
N GLY A 326 5.15 -16.21 41.75
CA GLY A 326 5.52 -16.45 43.15
C GLY A 326 4.41 -16.06 44.12
N VAL A 327 4.24 -16.84 45.19
CA VAL A 327 3.32 -16.59 46.31
C VAL A 327 4.03 -16.83 47.64
N LYS A 328 3.93 -15.89 48.59
CA LYS A 328 4.51 -16.04 49.93
C LYS A 328 3.58 -16.87 50.79
N LEU A 329 4.14 -17.87 51.46
CA LEU A 329 3.43 -18.73 52.41
C LEU A 329 4.07 -18.63 53.79
N SER A 330 3.23 -18.49 54.81
CA SER A 330 3.61 -18.68 56.22
C SER A 330 3.70 -20.18 56.55
N PRO A 331 4.29 -20.58 57.68
CA PRO A 331 4.23 -21.97 58.14
C PRO A 331 2.76 -22.41 58.36
N GLY A 332 2.41 -23.61 57.91
CA GLY A 332 1.08 -24.19 58.10
C GLY A 332 0.51 -24.89 56.86
N GLN A 333 -0.72 -25.38 57.01
CA GLN A 333 -1.52 -25.90 55.91
C GLN A 333 -2.28 -24.75 55.24
N HIS A 334 -2.19 -24.69 53.91
CA HIS A 334 -2.79 -23.64 53.11
C HIS A 334 -3.61 -24.21 51.96
N ILE A 335 -4.75 -23.57 51.69
CA ILE A 335 -5.49 -23.75 50.43
C ILE A 335 -5.16 -22.59 49.52
N ILE A 336 -4.62 -22.90 48.34
CA ILE A 336 -4.24 -21.94 47.31
C ILE A 336 -5.27 -22.01 46.20
N GLU A 337 -5.93 -20.89 45.91
CA GLU A 337 -6.86 -20.76 44.80
C GLU A 337 -6.37 -19.66 43.84
N LEU A 338 -6.08 -20.04 42.60
CA LEU A 338 -5.79 -19.12 41.50
C LEU A 338 -7.04 -18.95 40.63
N LYS A 339 -7.31 -17.70 40.25
CA LYS A 339 -8.37 -17.33 39.30
C LYS A 339 -7.77 -16.45 38.21
N TYR A 340 -8.00 -16.80 36.97
CA TYR A 340 -7.65 -15.98 35.83
C TYR A 340 -8.89 -15.26 35.30
N PHE A 341 -8.77 -13.96 35.09
CA PHE A 341 -9.74 -13.19 34.34
C PHE A 341 -9.02 -12.33 33.30
N PRO A 342 -9.35 -12.42 32.01
CA PRO A 342 -8.62 -11.70 30.98
C PRO A 342 -8.65 -10.17 31.24
N PRO A 343 -7.49 -9.51 31.30
CA PRO A 343 -7.42 -8.06 31.45
C PRO A 343 -8.25 -7.36 30.35
N MET A 344 -8.89 -6.24 30.71
CA MET A 344 -9.73 -5.42 29.80
C MET A 344 -11.02 -6.07 29.27
N MET A 345 -11.33 -7.33 29.61
CA MET A 345 -12.57 -7.99 29.16
C MET A 345 -13.83 -7.19 29.53
N MET A 346 -13.92 -6.69 30.77
CA MET A 346 -15.05 -5.87 31.23
C MET A 346 -15.17 -4.54 30.48
N PHE A 347 -14.05 -3.89 30.17
CA PHE A 347 -14.04 -2.67 29.36
C PHE A 347 -14.54 -2.95 27.94
N GLY A 348 -14.11 -4.06 27.33
CA GLY A 348 -14.59 -4.48 26.01
C GLY A 348 -16.10 -4.77 25.98
N ILE A 349 -16.61 -5.48 26.99
CA ILE A 349 -18.06 -5.72 27.14
C ILE A 349 -18.81 -4.39 27.29
N PHE A 350 -18.33 -3.49 28.14
CA PHE A 350 -18.94 -2.18 28.37
C PHE A 350 -19.01 -1.33 27.08
N ILE A 351 -17.92 -1.23 26.33
CA ILE A 351 -17.88 -0.51 25.04
C ILE A 351 -18.82 -1.15 24.03
N SER A 352 -18.89 -2.49 23.99
CA SER A 352 -19.78 -3.22 23.09
C SER A 352 -21.25 -2.94 23.40
N ILE A 353 -21.63 -2.93 24.68
CA ILE A 353 -22.99 -2.59 25.14
C ILE A 353 -23.33 -1.14 24.79
N ILE A 354 -22.44 -0.18 25.06
CA ILE A 354 -22.66 1.23 24.69
C ILE A 354 -22.85 1.38 23.19
N THR A 355 -22.00 0.74 22.40
CA THR A 355 -22.08 0.80 20.93
C THR A 355 -23.41 0.23 20.44
N LEU A 356 -23.83 -0.92 20.99
CA LEU A 356 -25.12 -1.52 20.68
C LEU A 356 -26.29 -0.63 21.11
N PHE A 357 -26.22 -0.01 22.29
CA PHE A 357 -27.22 0.93 22.77
C PHE A 357 -27.35 2.15 21.86
N LEU A 358 -26.23 2.79 21.50
CA LEU A 358 -26.19 3.93 20.58
C LEU A 358 -26.70 3.57 19.19
N TYR A 359 -26.33 2.38 18.67
CA TYR A 359 -26.86 1.86 17.41
C TYR A 359 -28.38 1.65 17.48
N THR A 360 -28.89 1.09 18.57
CA THR A 360 -30.32 0.86 18.78
C THR A 360 -31.08 2.19 18.90
N LEU A 361 -30.50 3.17 19.59
CA LEU A 361 -31.02 4.53 19.72
C LEU A 361 -31.11 5.21 18.33
N PHE A 362 -30.04 5.14 17.54
CA PHE A 362 -30.00 5.62 16.15
C PHE A 362 -31.08 4.97 15.28
N MET A 363 -31.30 3.67 15.42
CA MET A 363 -32.37 2.94 14.71
C MET A 363 -33.78 3.34 15.17
N ARG A 364 -33.98 3.66 16.46
CA ARG A 364 -35.26 4.13 17.02
C ARG A 364 -35.60 5.56 16.59
N PHE A 365 -34.64 6.49 16.58
CA PHE A 365 -34.87 7.86 16.09
C PHE A 365 -35.27 7.89 14.60
N ASN A 366 -34.82 6.91 13.80
CA ASN A 366 -35.23 6.76 12.39
C ASN A 366 -36.62 6.12 12.18
N LYS A 367 -37.25 5.51 13.20
CA LYS A 367 -38.59 4.88 13.07
C LYS A 367 -39.74 5.90 12.98
N ASN A 368 -39.61 7.10 13.57
CA ASN A 368 -40.66 8.12 13.49
C ASN A 368 -40.81 8.69 12.06
N VAL A 369 -39.73 8.73 11.27
CA VAL A 369 -39.75 9.09 9.84
C VAL A 369 -40.36 7.99 8.96
N SER A 370 -40.36 6.73 9.42
CA SER A 370 -40.84 5.58 8.64
C SER A 370 -42.38 5.42 8.59
N LYS A 371 -43.10 5.93 9.60
CA LYS A 371 -44.57 5.90 9.64
C LYS A 371 -45.20 6.86 8.63
N GLU A 372 -44.66 8.07 8.46
CA GLU A 372 -45.09 9.01 7.40
C GLU A 372 -44.81 8.48 5.99
N ILE A 373 -43.68 7.78 5.81
CA ILE A 373 -43.29 7.17 4.53
C ILE A 373 -44.20 5.98 4.14
N SER A 374 -44.76 5.26 5.11
CA SER A 374 -45.68 4.12 4.87
C SER A 374 -47.01 4.55 4.23
N GLN A 375 -47.59 5.67 4.67
CA GLN A 375 -48.83 6.21 4.09
C GLN A 375 -48.62 6.72 2.66
N ILE A 376 -47.47 7.35 2.37
CA ILE A 376 -47.08 7.81 1.03
C ILE A 376 -46.81 6.62 0.08
N ASN A 377 -46.22 5.53 0.58
CA ASN A 377 -45.93 4.33 -0.19
C ASN A 377 -47.20 3.55 -0.63
N LYS A 378 -48.27 3.62 0.17
CA LYS A 378 -49.55 2.98 -0.18
C LYS A 378 -50.22 3.65 -1.39
N GLN A 379 -50.05 4.96 -1.55
CA GLN A 379 -50.46 5.70 -2.76
C GLN A 379 -49.52 5.48 -3.96
N LEU A 380 -48.22 5.29 -3.73
CA LEU A 380 -47.21 5.08 -4.79
C LEU A 380 -47.24 3.68 -5.42
N ASN A 381 -47.62 2.64 -4.68
CA ASN A 381 -47.65 1.26 -5.20
C ASN A 381 -48.73 1.06 -6.28
N LEU A 382 -49.86 1.77 -6.19
CA LEU A 382 -50.87 1.82 -7.26
C LEU A 382 -50.34 2.49 -8.55
N PHE A 383 -49.33 3.36 -8.44
CA PHE A 383 -48.69 4.03 -9.58
C PHE A 383 -47.57 3.19 -10.22
N TYR A 384 -47.03 2.19 -9.52
CA TYR A 384 -45.75 1.55 -9.86
C TYR A 384 -45.84 0.55 -11.03
N ASN A 385 -46.92 -0.22 -11.12
CA ASN A 385 -47.04 -1.30 -12.13
C ASN A 385 -47.20 -0.81 -13.58
N LYS A 386 -47.48 0.49 -13.81
CA LYS A 386 -47.60 1.08 -15.16
C LYS A 386 -46.30 1.73 -15.67
N ASN A 387 -45.24 1.84 -14.86
CA ASN A 387 -44.17 2.82 -15.08
C ASN A 387 -42.76 2.28 -15.37
N LEU A 388 -42.47 0.98 -15.30
CA LEU A 388 -41.10 0.47 -15.53
C LEU A 388 -40.67 0.58 -17.01
N SER A 389 -41.56 0.18 -17.93
CA SER A 389 -41.43 0.47 -19.38
C SER A 389 -41.36 1.99 -19.63
N LYS A 390 -42.13 2.76 -18.87
CA LYS A 390 -42.15 4.23 -18.92
C LYS A 390 -40.86 4.85 -18.39
N ALA A 391 -40.15 4.23 -17.45
CA ALA A 391 -38.90 4.72 -16.87
C ALA A 391 -37.72 4.45 -17.80
N PHE A 392 -37.68 3.28 -18.44
CA PHE A 392 -36.74 2.99 -19.52
C PHE A 392 -36.97 3.95 -20.68
N ASN A 393 -38.23 4.08 -21.15
CA ASN A 393 -38.64 5.06 -22.15
C ASN A 393 -38.41 6.52 -21.71
N LYS A 394 -38.39 6.82 -20.41
CA LYS A 394 -38.08 8.15 -19.86
C LYS A 394 -36.59 8.40 -19.73
N LEU A 395 -35.76 7.38 -19.54
CA LEU A 395 -34.31 7.47 -19.58
C LEU A 395 -33.84 7.61 -21.03
N THR A 396 -34.34 6.80 -21.96
CA THR A 396 -34.13 7.02 -23.40
C THR A 396 -34.75 8.34 -23.84
N LYS A 397 -35.96 8.73 -23.43
CA LYS A 397 -36.46 10.10 -23.69
C LYS A 397 -35.60 11.18 -23.04
N ARG A 398 -34.96 10.96 -21.88
CA ARG A 398 -34.08 11.95 -21.26
C ARG A 398 -32.76 12.04 -21.99
N ILE A 399 -32.17 10.94 -22.42
CA ILE A 399 -30.95 10.91 -23.25
C ILE A 399 -31.26 11.52 -24.62
N VAL A 400 -32.37 11.14 -25.26
CA VAL A 400 -32.88 11.73 -26.50
C VAL A 400 -33.25 13.19 -26.31
N ASN A 401 -33.82 13.60 -25.17
CA ASN A 401 -34.09 15.00 -24.87
C ASN A 401 -32.81 15.76 -24.53
N LEU A 402 -31.79 15.13 -23.95
CA LEU A 402 -30.48 15.74 -23.72
C LEU A 402 -29.76 15.93 -25.05
N LEU A 403 -29.81 14.94 -25.94
CA LEU A 403 -29.33 14.99 -27.32
C LEU A 403 -30.12 16.02 -28.13
N LYS A 404 -31.46 16.06 -28.02
CA LYS A 404 -32.30 17.11 -28.61
C LYS A 404 -31.99 18.47 -28.00
N HIS A 405 -31.68 18.58 -26.71
CA HIS A 405 -31.31 19.83 -26.09
C HIS A 405 -29.88 20.25 -26.44
N ILE A 406 -28.99 19.31 -26.79
CA ILE A 406 -27.69 19.58 -27.42
C ILE A 406 -27.90 20.08 -28.85
N ILE A 407 -28.79 19.44 -29.62
CA ILE A 407 -29.16 19.83 -30.99
C ILE A 407 -29.92 21.17 -31.03
N GLN A 408 -30.75 21.46 -30.00
CA GLN A 408 -31.53 22.69 -29.83
C GLN A 408 -30.78 23.77 -29.07
N SER A 409 -29.75 23.41 -28.28
CA SER A 409 -28.84 24.39 -27.72
C SER A 409 -28.18 25.08 -28.89
N GLN A 410 -28.03 26.39 -28.82
CA GLN A 410 -27.40 27.24 -29.84
C GLN A 410 -25.89 26.96 -29.98
N LEU A 411 -25.48 25.68 -29.95
CA LEU A 411 -24.14 25.24 -30.29
C LEU A 411 -23.91 25.54 -31.76
N ASN A 412 -22.85 26.28 -32.04
CA ASN A 412 -22.37 26.45 -33.40
C ASN A 412 -21.99 25.08 -33.98
N PHE A 413 -22.31 24.84 -35.25
CA PHE A 413 -22.11 23.59 -35.99
C PHE A 413 -20.73 22.92 -35.76
N LYS A 414 -19.65 23.71 -35.68
CA LYS A 414 -18.31 23.19 -35.36
C LYS A 414 -18.20 22.49 -33.99
N LYS A 415 -18.89 23.01 -32.96
CA LYS A 415 -18.89 22.42 -31.62
C LYS A 415 -19.67 21.11 -31.63
N LEU A 416 -20.77 21.07 -32.38
CA LEU A 416 -21.56 19.86 -32.57
C LEU A 416 -20.72 18.75 -33.23
N ILE A 417 -20.02 19.06 -34.34
CA ILE A 417 -19.10 18.11 -34.99
C ILE A 417 -18.05 17.62 -33.99
N PHE A 418 -17.36 18.53 -33.30
CA PHE A 418 -16.33 18.14 -32.33
C PHE A 418 -16.88 17.19 -31.25
N TYR A 419 -17.97 17.56 -30.58
CA TYR A 419 -18.50 16.78 -29.47
C TYR A 419 -19.06 15.44 -29.93
N VAL A 420 -19.79 15.39 -31.04
CA VAL A 420 -20.37 14.13 -31.56
C VAL A 420 -19.27 13.18 -31.99
N THR A 421 -18.28 13.65 -32.77
CA THR A 421 -17.18 12.80 -33.23
C THR A 421 -16.32 12.31 -32.07
N MET A 422 -16.03 13.16 -31.08
CA MET A 422 -15.28 12.75 -29.89
C MET A 422 -16.03 11.73 -29.04
N LEU A 423 -17.34 11.94 -28.78
CA LEU A 423 -18.15 10.98 -28.02
C LEU A 423 -18.26 9.63 -28.74
N PHE A 424 -18.39 9.65 -30.06
CA PHE A 424 -18.37 8.44 -30.88
C PHE A 424 -17.01 7.73 -30.81
N GLY A 425 -15.91 8.47 -30.90
CA GLY A 425 -14.56 7.94 -30.75
C GLY A 425 -14.31 7.32 -29.38
N ILE A 426 -14.78 7.95 -28.30
CA ILE A 426 -14.70 7.42 -26.93
C ILE A 426 -15.53 6.13 -26.80
N LEU A 427 -16.72 6.09 -27.40
CA LEU A 427 -17.53 4.87 -27.44
C LEU A 427 -16.80 3.74 -28.18
N LEU A 428 -16.20 4.02 -29.34
CA LEU A 428 -15.41 3.04 -30.10
C LEU A 428 -14.19 2.57 -29.31
N PHE A 429 -13.51 3.46 -28.59
CA PHE A 429 -12.40 3.10 -27.70
C PHE A 429 -12.81 2.04 -26.66
N PHE A 430 -13.95 2.25 -25.99
CA PHE A 430 -14.48 1.28 -25.03
C PHE A 430 -14.97 -0.02 -25.69
N LEU A 431 -15.67 0.08 -26.81
CA LEU A 431 -16.13 -1.10 -27.55
C LEU A 431 -14.95 -1.95 -28.03
N ASN A 432 -13.89 -1.34 -28.56
CA ASN A 432 -12.66 -2.04 -28.93
C ASN A 432 -12.01 -2.70 -27.72
N GLY A 433 -11.95 -1.99 -26.57
CA GLY A 433 -11.47 -2.57 -25.31
C GLY A 433 -12.27 -3.82 -24.90
N LEU A 434 -13.60 -3.79 -25.02
CA LEU A 434 -14.46 -4.94 -24.72
C LEU A 434 -14.24 -6.10 -25.70
N ILE A 435 -14.27 -5.81 -27.00
CA ILE A 435 -14.12 -6.82 -28.08
C ILE A 435 -12.76 -7.52 -27.97
N THR A 436 -11.70 -6.75 -27.71
CA THR A 436 -10.32 -7.26 -27.65
C THR A 436 -9.88 -7.71 -26.26
N ARG A 437 -10.78 -7.69 -25.27
CA ARG A 437 -10.46 -8.00 -23.85
C ARG A 437 -9.30 -7.16 -23.30
N GLY A 438 -9.26 -5.88 -23.67
CA GLY A 438 -8.25 -4.91 -23.25
C GLY A 438 -6.98 -4.90 -24.10
N GLN A 439 -6.80 -5.81 -25.06
CA GLN A 439 -5.59 -5.84 -25.89
C GLN A 439 -5.41 -4.54 -26.70
N SER A 440 -6.51 -3.93 -27.15
CA SER A 440 -6.47 -2.66 -27.89
C SER A 440 -5.89 -1.50 -27.07
N PHE A 441 -5.92 -1.56 -25.73
CA PHE A 441 -5.38 -0.50 -24.88
C PHE A 441 -3.85 -0.43 -24.94
N TYR A 442 -3.16 -1.54 -25.24
CA TYR A 442 -1.72 -1.55 -25.47
C TYR A 442 -1.28 -0.82 -26.75
N ASN A 443 -2.23 -0.48 -27.64
CA ASN A 443 -1.95 0.36 -28.81
C ASN A 443 -2.01 1.86 -28.49
N LEU A 444 -2.64 2.23 -27.36
CA LEU A 444 -2.64 3.60 -26.86
C LEU A 444 -1.58 3.80 -25.77
N PHE A 445 -1.38 2.82 -24.88
CA PHE A 445 -0.43 2.91 -23.77
C PHE A 445 0.88 2.17 -24.06
N SER A 446 1.90 2.41 -23.23
CA SER A 446 3.15 1.66 -23.33
C SER A 446 2.95 0.16 -23.03
N PRO A 447 3.37 -0.77 -23.90
CA PRO A 447 3.12 -2.20 -23.75
C PRO A 447 3.96 -2.87 -22.65
N SER A 448 4.86 -2.15 -22.00
CA SER A 448 5.70 -2.73 -20.94
C SER A 448 4.89 -3.01 -19.69
N ILE A 449 4.73 -4.31 -19.40
CA ILE A 449 4.12 -4.82 -18.17
C ILE A 449 4.85 -4.18 -16.99
N GLY A 450 4.09 -3.44 -16.18
CA GLY A 450 4.63 -2.83 -14.97
C GLY A 450 5.33 -1.48 -15.14
N ASN A 451 5.38 -0.83 -16.32
CA ASN A 451 5.97 0.52 -16.46
C ASN A 451 4.91 1.64 -16.48
N TYR A 452 3.82 1.47 -15.75
CA TYR A 452 2.74 2.46 -15.63
C TYR A 452 2.99 3.38 -14.43
N PHE A 453 2.58 4.65 -14.56
CA PHE A 453 2.79 5.76 -13.60
C PHE A 453 4.25 6.11 -13.30
N MET A 454 5.20 5.55 -14.06
CA MET A 454 6.61 5.58 -13.70
C MET A 454 7.25 6.96 -13.84
N ASP A 455 6.67 7.88 -14.62
CA ASP A 455 7.14 9.28 -14.67
C ASP A 455 6.87 10.03 -13.35
N PHE A 456 6.01 9.48 -12.47
CA PHE A 456 5.82 9.95 -11.11
C PHE A 456 6.76 9.25 -10.11
N PHE A 457 6.90 7.93 -10.22
CA PHE A 457 7.60 7.14 -9.21
C PHE A 457 9.13 7.11 -9.36
N HIS A 458 9.66 7.16 -10.59
CA HIS A 458 11.11 7.19 -10.79
C HIS A 458 11.77 8.42 -10.15
N PRO A 459 11.27 9.66 -10.36
CA PRO A 459 11.88 10.83 -9.74
C PRO A 459 11.89 10.77 -8.21
N LEU A 460 10.89 10.13 -7.58
CA LEU A 460 10.87 9.95 -6.13
C LEU A 460 12.04 9.10 -5.63
N SER A 461 12.33 8.00 -6.31
CA SER A 461 13.48 7.16 -5.93
C SER A 461 14.82 7.77 -6.32
N GLU A 462 14.92 8.42 -7.49
CA GLU A 462 16.19 9.01 -7.94
C GLU A 462 16.68 10.11 -7.00
N LEU A 463 15.75 10.86 -6.40
CA LEU A 463 16.06 11.86 -5.37
C LEU A 463 16.74 11.30 -4.12
N PHE A 464 16.63 9.99 -3.88
CA PHE A 464 17.34 9.32 -2.79
C PHE A 464 18.86 9.32 -3.03
N ASP A 465 19.29 9.03 -4.26
CA ASP A 465 20.70 8.99 -4.65
C ASP A 465 21.25 10.39 -4.95
N GLY A 466 20.38 11.35 -5.27
CA GLY A 466 20.71 12.77 -5.46
C GLY A 466 19.82 13.44 -6.53
N PRO A 467 19.73 14.78 -6.54
CA PRO A 467 18.78 15.52 -7.41
C PRO A 467 18.94 15.25 -8.92
N TYR A 468 20.16 14.94 -9.34
CA TYR A 468 20.53 14.71 -10.74
C TYR A 468 21.22 13.36 -10.94
N ALA A 469 21.04 12.44 -9.99
CA ALA A 469 21.43 11.05 -10.15
C ALA A 469 20.68 10.42 -11.34
N HIS A 470 21.21 9.31 -11.85
CA HIS A 470 20.60 8.50 -12.93
C HIS A 470 20.20 9.27 -14.20
N GLY A 471 20.85 10.40 -14.47
CA GLY A 471 20.58 11.21 -15.67
C GLY A 471 19.31 12.06 -15.58
N SER A 472 18.78 12.34 -14.39
CA SER A 472 17.61 13.22 -14.23
C SER A 472 17.83 14.59 -14.90
N ILE A 473 16.84 14.99 -15.71
CA ILE A 473 16.81 16.24 -16.49
C ILE A 473 15.74 17.22 -16.00
N TYR A 474 15.13 16.96 -14.84
CA TYR A 474 14.08 17.81 -14.29
C TYR A 474 14.66 19.15 -13.83
N PRO A 475 13.99 20.29 -14.07
CA PRO A 475 14.34 21.52 -13.38
C PRO A 475 14.28 21.34 -11.85
N PRO A 476 14.90 22.23 -11.06
CA PRO A 476 14.98 22.05 -9.60
C PRO A 476 13.63 22.22 -8.89
N LEU A 477 12.68 23.00 -9.44
CA LEU A 477 11.36 23.18 -8.84
C LEU A 477 10.55 21.86 -8.72
N PRO A 478 10.38 21.04 -9.77
CA PRO A 478 9.69 19.76 -9.65
C PRO A 478 10.45 18.78 -8.76
N LEU A 479 11.78 18.79 -8.75
CA LEU A 479 12.57 18.01 -7.79
C LEU A 479 12.26 18.39 -6.34
N MET A 480 12.08 19.68 -6.05
CA MET A 480 11.67 20.14 -4.71
C MET A 480 10.28 19.62 -4.35
N LEU A 481 9.33 19.61 -5.28
CA LEU A 481 7.99 19.05 -5.08
C LEU A 481 8.04 17.54 -4.83
N PHE A 482 8.80 16.81 -5.64
CA PHE A 482 9.00 15.37 -5.46
C PHE A 482 9.69 15.06 -4.13
N LYS A 483 10.65 15.87 -3.69
CA LYS A 483 11.31 15.72 -2.39
C LYS A 483 10.34 15.89 -1.22
N LEU A 484 9.34 16.77 -1.33
CA LEU A 484 8.27 16.89 -0.35
C LEU A 484 7.37 15.65 -0.34
N MET A 485 7.01 15.14 -1.52
CA MET A 485 6.21 13.91 -1.66
C MET A 485 6.94 12.67 -1.12
N LEU A 486 8.27 12.60 -1.31
CA LEU A 486 9.11 11.50 -0.83
C LEU A 486 9.07 11.38 0.70
N ARG A 487 8.83 12.47 1.44
CA ARG A 487 8.71 12.42 2.92
C ARG A 487 7.53 11.61 3.43
N PHE A 488 6.57 11.28 2.56
CA PHE A 488 5.45 10.41 2.89
C PHE A 488 5.72 8.92 2.58
N ILE A 489 6.93 8.58 2.13
CA ILE A 489 7.34 7.22 1.78
C ILE A 489 8.37 6.71 2.80
N PRO A 490 8.24 5.47 3.31
CA PRO A 490 9.25 4.86 4.17
C PRO A 490 10.62 4.81 3.50
N TYR A 491 11.67 5.06 4.29
CA TYR A 491 13.04 5.19 3.79
C TYR A 491 13.57 3.92 3.11
N ASP A 492 13.32 2.77 3.73
CA ASP A 492 13.70 1.44 3.25
C ASP A 492 13.03 1.07 1.92
N VAL A 493 11.81 1.57 1.69
CA VAL A 493 11.08 1.40 0.43
C VAL A 493 11.63 2.32 -0.65
N ALA A 494 11.92 3.59 -0.32
CA ALA A 494 12.46 4.55 -1.28
C ALA A 494 13.81 4.10 -1.86
N ALA A 495 14.66 3.52 -1.01
CA ALA A 495 15.97 2.98 -1.39
C ALA A 495 15.90 1.80 -2.38
N GLN A 496 14.75 1.10 -2.47
CA GLN A 496 14.56 -0.03 -3.38
C GLN A 496 14.13 0.39 -4.81
N GLY A 497 13.93 1.69 -5.04
CA GLY A 497 13.62 2.23 -6.36
C GLY A 497 12.13 2.47 -6.66
N GLY A 498 11.85 3.20 -7.74
CA GLY A 498 10.50 3.66 -8.07
C GLY A 498 9.46 2.55 -8.23
N PHE A 499 9.86 1.36 -8.71
CA PHE A 499 8.98 0.20 -8.80
C PHE A 499 8.55 -0.30 -7.41
N ALA A 500 9.46 -0.28 -6.43
CA ALA A 500 9.17 -0.66 -5.05
C ALA A 500 8.24 0.36 -4.40
N ILE A 501 8.53 1.66 -4.54
CA ILE A 501 7.65 2.74 -4.05
C ILE A 501 6.23 2.54 -4.57
N ARG A 502 6.09 2.32 -5.89
CA ARG A 502 4.80 2.09 -6.53
C ARG A 502 4.09 0.83 -6.01
N ALA A 503 4.81 -0.23 -5.66
CA ALA A 503 4.21 -1.45 -5.15
C ALA A 503 3.65 -1.30 -3.72
N THR A 504 3.95 -0.21 -3.02
CA THR A 504 3.47 0.04 -1.64
C THR A 504 2.19 0.86 -1.58
N GLN A 505 1.43 0.69 -0.50
CA GLN A 505 0.24 1.50 -0.21
C GLN A 505 0.60 2.99 -0.05
N ALA A 506 1.73 3.29 0.59
CA ALA A 506 2.20 4.67 0.77
C ALA A 506 2.45 5.36 -0.57
N GLY A 507 3.19 4.71 -1.48
CA GLY A 507 3.42 5.23 -2.83
C GLY A 507 2.13 5.45 -3.62
N GLN A 508 1.21 4.48 -3.56
CA GLN A 508 -0.09 4.59 -4.23
C GLN A 508 -0.97 5.71 -3.67
N ILE A 509 -0.97 5.93 -2.34
CA ILE A 509 -1.73 7.03 -1.71
C ILE A 509 -1.17 8.39 -2.14
N VAL A 510 0.15 8.55 -2.14
CA VAL A 510 0.80 9.81 -2.55
C VAL A 510 0.50 10.11 -4.02
N PHE A 511 0.60 9.11 -4.90
CA PHE A 511 0.22 9.26 -6.32
C PHE A 511 -1.27 9.59 -6.48
N LEU A 512 -2.16 8.89 -5.75
CA LEU A 512 -3.60 9.13 -5.82
C LEU A 512 -3.95 10.56 -5.38
N LEU A 513 -3.36 11.07 -4.31
CA LEU A 513 -3.57 12.45 -3.84
C LEU A 513 -3.09 13.46 -4.88
N TYR A 514 -1.91 13.24 -5.47
CA TYR A 514 -1.40 14.05 -6.57
C TYR A 514 -2.38 14.07 -7.76
N MET A 515 -2.87 12.91 -8.19
CA MET A 515 -3.80 12.80 -9.31
C MET A 515 -5.19 13.40 -9.02
N LEU A 516 -5.72 13.20 -7.81
CA LEU A 516 -7.01 13.77 -7.42
C LEU A 516 -6.95 15.29 -7.34
N LEU A 517 -5.87 15.84 -6.76
CA LEU A 517 -5.68 17.28 -6.66
C LEU A 517 -5.55 17.93 -8.04
N THR A 518 -4.69 17.39 -8.90
CA THR A 518 -4.49 17.91 -10.26
C THR A 518 -5.77 17.80 -11.10
N LEU A 519 -6.51 16.70 -11.00
CA LEU A 519 -7.79 16.51 -11.67
C LEU A 519 -8.86 17.48 -11.16
N ALA A 520 -8.96 17.69 -9.84
CA ALA A 520 -9.92 18.62 -9.26
C ALA A 520 -9.67 20.06 -9.74
N ILE A 521 -8.40 20.49 -9.78
CA ILE A 521 -8.01 21.81 -10.30
C ILE A 521 -8.31 21.89 -11.80
N LEU A 522 -8.00 20.86 -12.60
CA LEU A 522 -8.32 20.84 -14.04
C LEU A 522 -9.82 21.02 -14.28
N LEU A 523 -10.65 20.25 -13.57
CA LEU A 523 -12.11 20.31 -13.71
C LEU A 523 -12.66 21.67 -13.27
N PHE A 524 -12.13 22.22 -12.18
CA PHE A 524 -12.45 23.58 -11.76
C PHE A 524 -12.09 24.61 -12.86
N LEU A 525 -10.88 24.54 -13.41
CA LEU A 525 -10.44 25.41 -14.50
C LEU A 525 -11.33 25.27 -15.74
N PHE A 526 -11.76 24.07 -16.11
CA PHE A 526 -12.72 23.90 -17.22
C PHE A 526 -14.06 24.55 -16.92
N ILE A 527 -14.58 24.40 -15.69
CA ILE A 527 -15.84 25.04 -15.29
C ILE A 527 -15.72 26.57 -15.34
N GLU A 528 -14.60 27.14 -14.96
CA GLU A 528 -14.38 28.60 -14.97
C GLU A 528 -14.10 29.14 -16.38
N ILE A 529 -13.22 28.48 -17.13
CA ILE A 529 -12.68 29.02 -18.39
C ILE A 529 -13.59 28.73 -19.59
N LYS A 530 -14.13 27.50 -19.69
CA LYS A 530 -14.89 27.07 -20.86
C LYS A 530 -16.18 27.88 -20.95
N LYS A 531 -16.45 28.50 -22.10
CA LYS A 531 -17.73 29.19 -22.36
C LYS A 531 -18.80 28.19 -22.77
N GLY A 532 -20.06 28.56 -22.53
CA GLY A 532 -21.21 27.73 -22.86
C GLY A 532 -22.07 27.42 -21.65
N SER A 533 -23.10 26.60 -21.87
CA SER A 533 -23.98 26.13 -20.81
C SER A 533 -23.23 25.24 -19.82
N ARG A 534 -23.73 25.12 -18.60
CA ARG A 534 -23.16 24.21 -17.58
C ARG A 534 -23.04 22.77 -18.08
N ILE A 535 -24.02 22.32 -18.86
CA ILE A 535 -24.01 20.98 -19.49
C ILE A 535 -22.88 20.89 -20.52
N GLU A 536 -22.69 21.91 -21.37
CA GLU A 536 -21.58 21.94 -22.33
C GLU A 536 -20.22 21.82 -21.64
N LYS A 537 -20.02 22.54 -20.52
CA LYS A 537 -18.76 22.46 -19.76
C LYS A 537 -18.51 21.05 -19.23
N TYR A 538 -19.55 20.36 -18.76
CA TYR A 538 -19.44 18.97 -18.30
C TYR A 538 -19.16 17.99 -19.43
N ILE A 539 -19.80 18.15 -20.59
CA ILE A 539 -19.53 17.32 -21.78
C ILE A 539 -18.10 17.53 -22.26
N PHE A 540 -17.65 18.78 -22.36
CA PHE A 540 -16.27 19.10 -22.72
C PHE A 540 -15.28 18.47 -21.74
N SER A 541 -15.52 18.62 -20.43
CA SER A 541 -14.66 18.03 -19.40
C SER A 541 -14.58 16.51 -19.55
N PHE A 542 -15.73 15.84 -19.71
CA PHE A 542 -15.79 14.39 -19.96
C PHE A 542 -14.98 14.00 -21.19
N ILE A 543 -15.17 14.68 -22.32
CA ILE A 543 -14.45 14.40 -23.57
C ILE A 543 -12.94 14.52 -23.37
N ILE A 544 -12.46 15.56 -22.70
CA ILE A 544 -11.02 15.73 -22.47
C ILE A 544 -10.47 14.64 -21.53
N LEU A 545 -11.20 14.26 -20.48
CA LEU A 545 -10.77 13.18 -19.58
C LEU A 545 -10.67 11.80 -20.25
N PHE A 546 -11.33 11.60 -21.39
CA PHE A 546 -11.24 10.37 -22.19
C PHE A 546 -10.54 10.58 -23.54
N SER A 547 -9.81 11.70 -23.69
CA SER A 547 -9.02 11.97 -24.88
C SER A 547 -7.67 11.24 -24.83
N ALA A 548 -7.10 10.91 -25.99
CA ALA A 548 -5.78 10.29 -26.10
C ALA A 548 -4.70 11.02 -25.26
N PRO A 549 -4.53 12.36 -25.41
CA PRO A 549 -3.52 13.10 -24.65
C PRO A 549 -3.70 12.99 -23.13
N PHE A 550 -4.94 13.04 -22.63
CA PHE A 550 -5.20 12.93 -21.19
C PHE A 550 -4.99 11.51 -20.68
N LEU A 551 -5.52 10.51 -21.40
CA LEU A 551 -5.37 9.10 -21.00
C LEU A 551 -3.89 8.72 -20.92
N PHE A 552 -3.08 9.12 -21.91
CA PHE A 552 -1.64 8.86 -21.91
C PHE A 552 -0.93 9.63 -20.77
N GLN A 553 -1.24 10.90 -20.56
CA GLN A 553 -0.71 11.71 -19.45
C GLN A 553 -1.07 11.11 -18.07
N PHE A 554 -2.30 10.62 -17.92
CA PHE A 554 -2.76 9.95 -16.70
C PHE A 554 -1.98 8.65 -16.46
N GLU A 555 -1.84 7.83 -17.50
CA GLU A 555 -1.15 6.54 -17.43
C GLU A 555 0.35 6.69 -17.17
N ARG A 556 0.99 7.75 -17.66
CA ARG A 556 2.40 8.06 -17.36
C ARG A 556 2.60 8.67 -15.97
N GLY A 557 1.65 9.47 -15.48
CA GLY A 557 1.77 10.19 -14.19
C GLY A 557 2.71 11.41 -14.24
N ASN A 558 3.01 11.93 -15.43
CA ASN A 558 4.05 12.95 -15.63
C ASN A 558 3.71 14.31 -14.97
N ILE A 559 4.72 15.03 -14.47
CA ILE A 559 4.57 16.35 -13.82
C ILE A 559 4.10 17.47 -14.77
N ILE A 560 4.17 17.25 -16.09
CA ILE A 560 3.62 18.17 -17.11
C ILE A 560 2.14 18.50 -16.86
N PHE A 561 1.40 17.59 -16.22
CA PHE A 561 0.03 17.87 -15.85
C PHE A 561 -0.09 19.10 -14.95
N VAL A 562 0.82 19.30 -14.00
CA VAL A 562 0.85 20.51 -13.14
C VAL A 562 1.25 21.75 -13.94
N ALA A 563 2.24 21.63 -14.83
CA ALA A 563 2.68 22.73 -15.69
C ALA A 563 1.53 23.24 -16.59
N LEU A 564 0.69 22.34 -17.09
CA LEU A 564 -0.52 22.70 -17.86
C LEU A 564 -1.48 23.57 -17.05
N LEU A 565 -1.76 23.22 -15.78
CA LEU A 565 -2.71 23.96 -14.95
C LEU A 565 -2.28 25.42 -14.80
N PHE A 566 -1.00 25.64 -14.49
CA PHE A 566 -0.45 26.98 -14.39
C PHE A 566 -0.43 27.73 -15.73
N LEU A 567 -0.13 27.03 -16.83
CA LEU A 567 -0.18 27.64 -18.16
C LEU A 567 -1.60 28.06 -18.55
N MET A 568 -2.61 27.26 -18.20
CA MET A 568 -4.03 27.62 -18.37
C MET A 568 -4.37 28.87 -17.56
N VAL A 569 -3.95 28.95 -16.30
CA VAL A 569 -4.16 30.15 -15.48
C VAL A 569 -3.54 31.38 -16.16
N PHE A 570 -2.31 31.28 -16.65
CA PHE A 570 -1.68 32.37 -17.41
C PHE A 570 -2.50 32.79 -18.65
N VAL A 571 -2.75 31.86 -19.57
CA VAL A 571 -3.35 32.20 -20.88
C VAL A 571 -4.75 32.81 -20.76
N PHE A 572 -5.54 32.34 -19.80
CA PHE A 572 -6.93 32.76 -19.63
C PHE A 572 -7.10 33.94 -18.68
N PHE A 573 -6.23 34.13 -17.68
CA PHE A 573 -6.39 35.18 -16.67
C PHE A 573 -5.40 36.35 -16.76
N LYS A 574 -4.38 36.31 -17.64
CA LYS A 574 -3.44 37.44 -17.80
C LYS A 574 -4.08 38.78 -18.19
N ASN A 575 -5.31 38.76 -18.72
CA ASN A 575 -6.08 39.96 -19.10
C ASN A 575 -7.21 40.27 -18.11
N HIS A 576 -7.20 39.69 -16.91
CA HIS A 576 -8.27 39.87 -15.94
C HIS A 576 -8.36 41.32 -15.44
N LYS A 577 -9.56 41.78 -15.07
CA LYS A 577 -9.79 43.16 -14.60
C LYS A 577 -9.08 43.44 -13.26
N ASN A 578 -9.08 42.47 -12.35
CA ASN A 578 -8.40 42.56 -11.07
C ASN A 578 -6.86 42.45 -11.24
N PRO A 579 -6.07 43.43 -10.77
CA PRO A 579 -4.60 43.43 -10.86
C PRO A 579 -3.94 42.23 -10.17
N ILE A 580 -4.46 41.80 -9.02
CA ILE A 580 -3.91 40.65 -8.27
C ILE A 580 -4.03 39.37 -9.12
N VAL A 581 -5.16 39.17 -9.78
CA VAL A 581 -5.38 38.02 -10.66
C VAL A 581 -4.46 38.05 -11.88
N ARG A 582 -4.17 39.25 -12.42
CA ARG A 582 -3.18 39.39 -13.50
C ARG A 582 -1.77 39.01 -13.01
N GLU A 583 -1.41 39.41 -11.80
CA GLU A 583 -0.11 39.06 -11.23
C GLU A 583 0.01 37.55 -10.97
N ILE A 584 -1.04 36.93 -10.42
CA ILE A 584 -1.13 35.47 -10.27
C ILE A 584 -0.95 34.77 -11.62
N ALA A 585 -1.54 35.30 -12.69
CA ALA A 585 -1.37 34.76 -14.03
C ALA A 585 0.10 34.85 -14.50
N LEU A 586 0.81 35.95 -14.24
CA LEU A 586 2.24 36.08 -14.54
C LEU A 586 3.10 35.09 -13.75
N VAL A 587 2.88 35.00 -12.43
CA VAL A 587 3.55 34.01 -11.58
C VAL A 587 3.26 32.58 -12.05
N SER A 588 2.04 32.31 -12.53
CA SER A 588 1.67 31.00 -13.07
C SER A 588 2.45 30.66 -14.35
N LEU A 589 2.71 31.62 -15.25
CA LEU A 589 3.62 31.37 -16.37
C LEU A 589 4.98 30.91 -15.86
N SER A 590 5.54 31.62 -14.89
CA SER A 590 6.85 31.31 -14.33
C SER A 590 6.89 29.98 -13.58
N LEU A 591 5.81 29.59 -12.89
CA LEU A 591 5.66 28.25 -12.28
C LEU A 591 5.59 27.15 -13.34
N SER A 592 4.87 27.38 -14.43
CA SER A 592 4.82 26.45 -15.57
C SER A 592 6.21 26.24 -16.16
N VAL A 593 6.97 27.32 -16.38
CA VAL A 593 8.37 27.32 -16.85
C VAL A 593 9.31 26.61 -15.86
N GLY A 594 9.13 26.87 -14.57
CA GLY A 594 9.91 26.24 -13.50
C GLY A 594 9.68 24.74 -13.43
N ILE A 595 8.50 24.24 -13.77
CA ILE A 595 8.19 22.80 -13.84
C ILE A 595 8.74 22.18 -15.14
N LYS A 596 8.54 22.87 -16.27
CA LYS A 596 9.04 22.46 -17.57
C LYS A 596 9.45 23.71 -18.33
N ILE A 597 10.68 23.75 -18.86
CA ILE A 597 11.24 24.98 -19.44
C ILE A 597 10.48 25.45 -20.69
N TYR A 598 9.95 24.53 -21.50
CA TYR A 598 9.36 24.82 -22.81
C TYR A 598 8.19 25.83 -22.82
N PRO A 599 7.29 25.87 -21.82
CA PRO A 599 6.33 26.95 -21.60
C PRO A 599 6.88 28.39 -21.69
N VAL A 600 8.20 28.61 -21.63
CA VAL A 600 8.82 29.95 -21.73
C VAL A 600 8.42 30.68 -23.01
N ILE A 601 8.13 29.95 -24.09
CA ILE A 601 7.72 30.52 -25.37
C ILE A 601 6.39 31.28 -25.27
N PHE A 602 5.54 30.98 -24.27
CA PHE A 602 4.32 31.73 -24.01
C PHE A 602 4.58 33.15 -23.48
N GLY A 603 5.80 33.46 -23.04
CA GLY A 603 6.25 34.82 -22.77
C GLY A 603 6.17 35.73 -24.01
N LEU A 604 6.27 35.16 -25.22
CA LEU A 604 6.08 35.90 -26.48
C LEU A 604 4.69 36.53 -26.59
N LEU A 605 3.66 36.00 -25.90
CA LEU A 605 2.35 36.65 -25.85
C LEU A 605 2.43 38.04 -25.19
N LEU A 606 3.23 38.19 -24.14
CA LEU A 606 3.40 39.48 -23.45
C LEU A 606 4.14 40.47 -24.33
N ILE A 607 5.18 40.00 -25.03
CA ILE A 607 5.97 40.83 -25.96
C ILE A 607 5.10 41.27 -27.15
N LYS A 608 4.36 40.34 -27.76
CA LYS A 608 3.41 40.62 -28.84
C LYS A 608 2.34 41.62 -28.42
N GLU A 609 1.82 41.50 -27.20
CA GLU A 609 0.83 42.42 -26.64
C GLU A 609 1.45 43.75 -26.17
N LYS A 610 2.75 43.99 -26.41
CA LYS A 610 3.53 45.18 -25.98
C LYS A 610 3.53 45.40 -24.46
N ARG A 611 3.38 44.34 -23.67
CA ARG A 611 3.35 44.36 -22.20
C ARG A 611 4.75 44.15 -21.60
N PHE A 612 5.71 44.98 -22.00
CA PHE A 612 7.13 44.79 -21.67
C PHE A 612 7.43 44.77 -20.17
N LYS A 613 6.76 45.61 -19.36
CA LYS A 613 6.91 45.61 -17.89
C LYS A 613 6.45 44.29 -17.25
N GLU A 614 5.41 43.67 -17.81
CA GLU A 614 4.94 42.37 -17.35
C GLU A 614 5.83 41.24 -17.82
N ALA A 615 6.34 41.32 -19.05
CA ALA A 615 7.34 40.39 -19.56
C ALA A 615 8.60 40.40 -18.66
N LEU A 616 9.10 41.59 -18.31
CA LEU A 616 10.25 41.73 -17.40
C LEU A 616 9.97 41.11 -16.03
N ARG A 617 8.81 41.37 -15.44
CA ARG A 617 8.43 40.76 -14.15
C ARG A 617 8.32 39.24 -14.23
N ALA A 618 7.66 38.71 -15.27
CA ALA A 618 7.59 37.28 -15.49
C ALA A 618 8.98 36.65 -15.67
N SER A 619 9.92 37.33 -16.36
CA SER A 619 11.31 36.90 -16.47
C SER A 619 12.03 36.87 -15.11
N VAL A 620 11.84 37.87 -14.26
CA VAL A 620 12.39 37.87 -12.89
C VAL A 620 11.81 36.72 -12.06
N TYR A 621 10.49 36.49 -12.13
CA TYR A 621 9.84 35.36 -11.46
C TYR A 621 10.34 34.01 -12.00
N CYS A 622 10.56 33.88 -13.30
CA CYS A 622 11.14 32.68 -13.90
C CYS A 622 12.56 32.42 -13.37
N ALA A 623 13.40 33.45 -13.33
CA ALA A 623 14.75 33.33 -12.79
C ALA A 623 14.72 32.90 -11.31
N ALA A 624 13.87 33.54 -10.49
CA ALA A 624 13.71 33.17 -9.09
C ALA A 624 13.22 31.71 -8.92
N LEU A 625 12.18 31.31 -9.64
CA LEU A 625 11.60 29.96 -9.56
C LEU A 625 12.47 28.88 -10.22
N PHE A 626 13.46 29.25 -11.03
CA PHE A 626 14.47 28.33 -11.54
C PHE A 626 15.66 28.23 -10.59
N PHE A 627 16.22 29.36 -10.12
CA PHE A 627 17.45 29.34 -9.33
C PHE A 627 17.24 29.06 -7.83
N LEU A 628 16.20 29.62 -7.19
CA LEU A 628 15.99 29.44 -5.75
C LEU A 628 15.76 27.98 -5.34
N PRO A 629 15.03 27.15 -6.09
CA PRO A 629 14.83 25.76 -5.70
C PRO A 629 16.11 24.93 -5.63
N PHE A 630 17.21 25.33 -6.29
CA PHE A 630 18.50 24.64 -6.16
C PHE A 630 18.95 24.56 -4.69
N PHE A 631 18.73 25.60 -3.89
CA PHE A 631 19.09 25.59 -2.47
C PHE A 631 18.34 24.52 -1.65
N ALA A 632 17.18 24.06 -2.11
CA ALA A 632 16.41 22.99 -1.45
C ALA A 632 16.77 21.57 -1.95
N VAL A 633 17.33 21.43 -3.16
CA VAL A 633 17.55 20.13 -3.81
C VAL A 633 19.02 19.72 -3.96
N GLY A 634 19.99 20.58 -3.66
CA GLY A 634 21.42 20.19 -3.67
C GLY A 634 22.43 21.33 -3.83
N GLY A 635 21.97 22.58 -3.86
CA GLY A 635 22.79 23.78 -4.07
C GLY A 635 23.01 24.11 -5.54
N ILE A 636 23.54 25.31 -5.79
CA ILE A 636 23.86 25.81 -7.14
C ILE A 636 24.99 25.03 -7.83
N THR A 637 25.79 24.27 -7.07
CA THR A 637 26.86 23.41 -7.60
C THR A 637 26.35 22.28 -8.50
N GLN A 638 25.04 22.01 -8.48
CA GLN A 638 24.39 21.00 -9.29
C GLN A 638 24.05 21.45 -10.71
N ILE A 639 24.10 22.76 -11.00
CA ILE A 639 23.74 23.32 -12.31
C ILE A 639 24.55 22.68 -13.45
N PRO A 640 25.88 22.50 -13.37
CA PRO A 640 26.65 21.84 -14.43
C PRO A 640 26.19 20.40 -14.70
N GLN A 641 25.84 19.65 -13.65
CA GLN A 641 25.37 18.27 -13.78
C GLN A 641 24.01 18.19 -14.47
N LEU A 642 23.08 19.11 -14.17
CA LEU A 642 21.80 19.21 -14.88
C LEU A 642 22.02 19.40 -16.39
N PHE A 643 22.90 20.34 -16.78
CA PHE A 643 23.19 20.56 -18.20
C PHE A 643 23.87 19.36 -18.85
N LYS A 644 24.82 18.72 -18.16
CA LYS A 644 25.45 17.48 -18.64
C LYS A 644 24.42 16.38 -18.90
N ASN A 645 23.51 16.14 -17.96
CA ASN A 645 22.43 15.17 -18.11
C ASN A 645 21.54 15.55 -19.30
N PHE A 646 21.13 16.81 -19.40
CA PHE A 646 20.26 17.28 -20.49
C PHE A 646 20.86 17.01 -21.89
N PHE A 647 22.15 17.29 -22.09
CA PHE A 647 22.83 17.01 -23.36
C PHE A 647 23.01 15.50 -23.60
N SER A 648 23.35 14.72 -22.56
CA SER A 648 23.49 13.25 -22.67
C SER A 648 22.16 12.59 -23.05
N THR A 649 21.09 12.84 -22.29
CA THR A 649 19.79 12.23 -22.52
C THR A 649 19.21 12.60 -23.88
N SER A 650 19.47 13.83 -24.35
CA SER A 650 19.07 14.25 -25.70
C SER A 650 19.77 13.44 -26.80
N ASN A 651 21.04 13.07 -26.60
CA ASN A 651 21.77 12.18 -27.50
C ASN A 651 21.32 10.71 -27.37
N ASP A 652 20.95 10.27 -26.16
CA ASP A 652 20.48 8.89 -25.92
C ASP A 652 19.08 8.64 -26.45
N ALA A 653 18.22 9.68 -26.48
CA ALA A 653 16.85 9.63 -27.01
C ALA A 653 16.80 9.11 -28.47
N ILE A 654 17.91 9.22 -29.18
CA ILE A 654 18.13 8.69 -30.54
C ILE A 654 17.93 7.17 -30.60
N GLY A 655 18.28 6.44 -29.54
CA GLY A 655 18.17 4.98 -29.46
C GLY A 655 16.78 4.48 -29.05
N TRP A 656 15.88 5.35 -28.59
CA TRP A 656 14.61 4.94 -27.94
C TRP A 656 13.45 4.64 -28.92
N GLY A 657 13.72 4.60 -30.22
CA GLY A 657 12.72 4.41 -31.27
C GLY A 657 11.93 5.68 -31.59
N VAL A 658 10.82 5.55 -32.32
CA VAL A 658 9.90 6.64 -32.71
C VAL A 658 8.48 6.48 -32.11
N GLY A 659 8.25 5.42 -31.34
CA GLY A 659 6.94 5.15 -30.71
C GLY A 659 6.57 6.22 -29.68
N TYR A 660 5.29 6.59 -29.68
CA TYR A 660 4.68 7.66 -28.86
C TYR A 660 5.24 9.08 -29.08
N SER A 661 6.28 9.25 -29.88
CA SER A 661 6.94 10.53 -30.08
C SER A 661 6.14 11.43 -31.03
N VAL A 662 6.04 12.71 -30.69
CA VAL A 662 5.24 13.71 -31.43
C VAL A 662 6.05 14.95 -31.84
N ASN A 663 7.37 14.79 -31.97
CA ASN A 663 8.29 15.85 -32.38
C ASN A 663 8.77 15.73 -33.83
N ILE A 664 9.31 16.83 -34.35
CA ILE A 664 9.79 16.95 -35.74
C ILE A 664 10.87 15.91 -36.04
N GLN A 665 11.80 15.66 -35.11
CA GLN A 665 12.85 14.65 -35.32
C GLN A 665 12.25 13.26 -35.57
N SER A 666 11.23 12.88 -34.82
CA SER A 666 10.55 11.59 -34.98
C SER A 666 9.76 11.53 -36.28
N ILE A 667 9.12 12.63 -36.69
CA ILE A 667 8.41 12.72 -37.98
C ILE A 667 9.37 12.51 -39.15
N ILE A 668 10.52 13.20 -39.13
CA ILE A 668 11.54 13.04 -40.18
C ILE A 668 12.05 11.59 -40.22
N ARG A 669 12.32 10.99 -39.06
CA ARG A 669 12.69 9.56 -39.00
C ARG A 669 11.61 8.67 -39.59
N ILE A 670 10.33 8.89 -39.26
CA ILE A 670 9.21 8.10 -39.81
C ILE A 670 9.17 8.20 -41.35
N ILE A 671 9.33 9.41 -41.91
CA ILE A 671 9.36 9.63 -43.36
C ILE A 671 10.53 8.87 -44.01
N PHE A 672 11.72 8.95 -43.43
CA PHE A 672 12.90 8.23 -43.92
C PHE A 672 12.75 6.70 -43.76
N GLY A 673 12.10 6.25 -42.68
CA GLY A 673 11.80 4.84 -42.47
C GLY A 673 10.87 4.26 -43.54
N TYR A 674 9.92 5.05 -44.07
CA TYR A 674 9.05 4.61 -45.17
C TYR A 674 9.80 4.34 -46.48
N ILE A 675 10.94 5.00 -46.70
CA ILE A 675 11.82 4.77 -47.85
C ILE A 675 12.98 3.82 -47.52
N GLY A 676 12.93 3.12 -46.38
CA GLY A 676 13.91 2.10 -45.99
C GLY A 676 15.12 2.60 -45.21
N VAL A 677 15.16 3.88 -44.80
CA VAL A 677 16.28 4.46 -44.04
C VAL A 677 15.95 4.50 -42.55
N PHE A 678 16.53 3.56 -41.79
CA PHE A 678 16.28 3.39 -40.35
C PHE A 678 17.44 3.84 -39.45
N SER A 679 18.46 4.46 -40.05
CA SER A 679 19.66 4.91 -39.38
C SER A 679 19.44 6.23 -38.61
N LYS A 680 20.48 6.76 -37.96
CA LYS A 680 20.37 7.90 -37.02
C LYS A 680 20.50 9.26 -37.71
N GLU A 681 21.04 9.30 -38.93
CA GLU A 681 21.35 10.51 -39.69
C GLU A 681 20.14 11.42 -39.95
N PRO A 682 18.90 10.92 -40.18
CA PRO A 682 17.72 11.77 -40.35
C PRO A 682 17.41 12.67 -39.15
N ILE A 683 17.95 12.38 -37.96
CA ILE A 683 17.78 13.24 -36.77
C ILE A 683 18.49 14.58 -36.94
N TYR A 684 19.67 14.62 -37.59
CA TYR A 684 20.37 15.88 -37.85
C TYR A 684 19.55 16.79 -38.77
N ILE A 685 18.92 16.21 -39.79
CA ILE A 685 17.97 16.92 -40.67
C ILE A 685 16.77 17.42 -39.84
N GLY A 686 16.20 16.55 -39.00
CA GLY A 686 15.11 16.91 -38.10
C GLY A 686 15.47 18.06 -37.14
N ASN A 687 16.71 18.12 -36.64
CA ASN A 687 17.18 19.21 -35.79
C ASN A 687 17.28 20.54 -36.55
N ILE A 688 17.83 20.52 -37.78
CA ILE A 688 17.89 21.72 -38.64
C ILE A 688 16.47 22.23 -38.92
N ILE A 689 15.56 21.34 -39.30
CA ILE A 689 14.16 21.69 -39.55
C ILE A 689 13.48 22.21 -38.29
N SER A 690 13.75 21.63 -37.12
CA SER A 690 13.22 22.10 -35.84
C SER A 690 13.67 23.52 -35.54
N ILE A 691 14.96 23.83 -35.72
CA ILE A 691 15.49 25.19 -35.53
C ILE A 691 14.84 26.17 -36.52
N ALA A 692 14.71 25.79 -37.80
CA ALA A 692 14.04 26.60 -38.80
C ALA A 692 12.58 26.89 -38.44
N ILE A 693 11.82 25.85 -38.05
CA ILE A 693 10.42 26.00 -37.63
C ILE A 693 10.30 26.84 -36.36
N LEU A 694 11.24 26.72 -35.42
CA LEU A 694 11.27 27.57 -34.22
C LEU A 694 11.46 29.05 -34.60
N MET A 695 12.46 29.37 -35.42
CA MET A 695 12.72 30.74 -35.86
C MET A 695 11.53 31.34 -36.62
N LEU A 696 11.03 30.60 -37.63
CA LEU A 696 9.87 31.00 -38.42
C LEU A 696 8.61 31.13 -37.55
N GLY A 697 8.43 30.24 -36.58
CA GLY A 697 7.31 30.25 -35.65
C GLY A 697 7.34 31.42 -34.67
N ILE A 698 8.51 31.80 -34.17
CA ILE A 698 8.70 33.01 -33.37
C ILE A 698 8.31 34.24 -34.20
N ILE A 699 8.76 34.34 -35.45
CA ILE A 699 8.42 35.44 -36.36
C ILE A 699 6.90 35.45 -36.63
N ALA A 700 6.33 34.32 -37.07
CA ALA A 700 4.91 34.15 -37.37
C ALA A 700 4.00 34.50 -36.18
N THR A 701 4.46 34.26 -34.94
CA THR A 701 3.73 34.63 -33.72
C THR A 701 3.36 36.11 -33.70
N PHE A 702 4.21 37.01 -34.18
CA PHE A 702 3.94 38.46 -34.18
C PHE A 702 2.92 38.89 -35.23
N PHE A 703 2.76 38.12 -36.31
CA PHE A 703 1.88 38.47 -37.44
C PHE A 703 0.51 37.78 -37.39
N LEU A 704 0.40 36.64 -36.70
CA LEU A 704 -0.88 35.95 -36.54
C LEU A 704 -1.92 36.83 -35.81
N ARG A 705 -3.00 37.25 -36.46
CA ARG A 705 -3.99 38.15 -35.83
C ARG A 705 -4.86 37.45 -34.79
N SER A 706 -5.17 36.17 -35.00
CA SER A 706 -6.09 35.43 -34.14
C SER A 706 -5.41 34.91 -32.87
N LYS A 707 -6.04 35.16 -31.70
CA LYS A 707 -5.53 34.71 -30.40
C LYS A 707 -5.37 33.19 -30.34
N TRP A 708 -6.38 32.44 -30.79
CA TRP A 708 -6.32 30.97 -30.72
C TRP A 708 -5.24 30.41 -31.63
N LYS A 709 -5.00 31.02 -32.81
CA LYS A 709 -3.93 30.63 -33.74
C LYS A 709 -2.55 30.91 -33.16
N THR A 710 -2.38 32.07 -32.53
CA THR A 710 -1.14 32.41 -31.83
C THR A 710 -0.84 31.40 -30.73
N VAL A 711 -1.83 31.11 -29.89
CA VAL A 711 -1.70 30.12 -28.80
C VAL A 711 -1.49 28.71 -29.34
N ALA A 712 -2.12 28.35 -30.47
CA ALA A 712 -1.92 27.07 -31.14
C ALA A 712 -0.47 26.93 -31.65
N LEU A 713 0.05 27.96 -32.32
CA LEU A 713 1.44 27.97 -32.79
C LEU A 713 2.43 27.83 -31.63
N LEU A 714 2.24 28.60 -30.55
CA LEU A 714 3.09 28.49 -29.36
C LEU A 714 3.00 27.11 -28.69
N SER A 715 1.80 26.51 -28.64
CA SER A 715 1.62 25.15 -28.13
C SER A 715 2.32 24.11 -29.02
N LEU A 716 2.23 24.27 -30.35
CA LEU A 716 2.90 23.39 -31.31
C LEU A 716 4.41 23.51 -31.23
N LEU A 717 4.97 24.72 -31.11
CA LEU A 717 6.41 24.91 -30.91
C LEU A 717 6.88 24.27 -29.60
N MET A 718 6.10 24.39 -28.54
CA MET A 718 6.39 23.76 -27.24
C MET A 718 6.33 22.23 -27.28
N VAL A 719 5.48 21.65 -28.14
CA VAL A 719 5.29 20.20 -28.28
C VAL A 719 6.26 19.59 -29.30
N MET A 720 6.45 20.21 -30.45
CA MET A 720 7.10 19.56 -31.60
C MET A 720 8.61 19.82 -31.72
N ILE A 721 9.14 20.84 -31.03
CA ILE A 721 10.55 21.22 -31.09
C ILE A 721 11.42 20.40 -30.13
N PRO A 722 10.99 20.12 -28.87
CA PRO A 722 11.83 19.37 -27.94
C PRO A 722 12.16 17.96 -28.43
N PRO A 723 13.43 17.50 -28.27
CA PRO A 723 13.86 16.18 -28.71
C PRO A 723 13.18 15.04 -27.93
N ILE A 724 12.74 15.29 -26.71
CA ILE A 724 11.97 14.35 -25.87
C ILE A 724 10.56 14.90 -25.71
N SER A 725 9.66 14.46 -26.60
CA SER A 725 8.25 14.87 -26.59
C SER A 725 7.37 13.70 -26.99
N TYR A 726 6.66 13.14 -26.02
CA TYR A 726 5.72 12.03 -26.20
C TYR A 726 4.26 12.51 -26.17
N GLU A 727 3.31 11.62 -26.47
CA GLU A 727 1.87 11.91 -26.53
C GLU A 727 1.31 12.67 -25.32
N TYR A 728 1.83 12.47 -24.10
CA TYR A 728 1.37 13.23 -22.93
C TYR A 728 1.53 14.75 -23.09
N THR A 729 2.50 15.21 -23.89
CA THR A 729 2.71 16.64 -24.16
C THR A 729 1.57 17.27 -24.97
N LEU A 730 0.82 16.45 -25.74
CA LEU A 730 -0.33 16.92 -26.51
C LEU A 730 -1.43 17.49 -25.63
N ILE A 731 -1.41 17.24 -24.31
CA ILE A 731 -2.38 17.82 -23.38
C ILE A 731 -2.36 19.35 -23.42
N TYR A 732 -1.22 19.98 -23.76
CA TYR A 732 -1.13 21.43 -23.94
C TYR A 732 -2.01 21.97 -25.08
N MET A 733 -2.35 21.14 -26.07
CA MET A 733 -3.27 21.50 -27.15
C MET A 733 -4.70 21.74 -26.67
N VAL A 734 -5.03 21.43 -25.40
CA VAL A 734 -6.36 21.73 -24.83
C VAL A 734 -6.59 23.24 -24.74
N ILE A 735 -5.52 24.02 -24.53
CA ILE A 735 -5.58 25.48 -24.41
C ILE A 735 -6.05 26.11 -25.74
N PRO A 736 -5.39 25.89 -26.88
CA PRO A 736 -5.87 26.40 -28.16
C PRO A 736 -7.20 25.76 -28.59
N LEU A 737 -7.49 24.51 -28.21
CA LEU A 737 -8.78 23.87 -28.49
C LEU A 737 -9.94 24.61 -27.81
N ILE A 738 -9.82 24.97 -26.53
CA ILE A 738 -10.85 25.76 -25.82
C ILE A 738 -11.06 27.10 -26.54
N LEU A 739 -9.98 27.82 -26.86
CA LEU A 739 -10.05 29.09 -27.58
C LEU A 739 -10.66 28.95 -28.98
N PHE A 740 -10.37 27.85 -29.67
CA PHE A 740 -10.90 27.52 -31.00
C PHE A 740 -12.40 27.25 -30.95
N LEU A 741 -12.86 26.42 -30.02
CA LEU A 741 -14.28 26.06 -29.90
C LEU A 741 -15.12 27.24 -29.44
N ASP A 742 -14.60 28.08 -28.54
CA ASP A 742 -15.37 29.19 -27.94
C ASP A 742 -15.39 30.48 -28.75
N ARG A 743 -14.68 30.57 -29.89
CA ARG A 743 -14.84 31.71 -30.79
C ARG A 743 -16.19 31.65 -31.51
N LYS A 744 -16.83 32.81 -31.67
CA LYS A 744 -18.15 32.95 -32.32
C LYS A 744 -18.10 32.93 -33.86
N GLU A 745 -16.92 33.09 -34.46
CA GLU A 745 -16.73 33.17 -35.91
C GLU A 745 -17.26 31.92 -36.64
N LYS A 746 -17.90 32.13 -37.80
CA LYS A 746 -18.27 31.06 -38.73
C LYS A 746 -17.01 30.51 -39.40
N GLU A 747 -16.97 29.20 -39.60
CA GLU A 747 -15.80 28.53 -40.16
C GLU A 747 -15.82 28.56 -41.69
N LYS A 748 -14.71 29.02 -42.28
CA LYS A 748 -14.38 28.73 -43.68
C LYS A 748 -13.82 27.29 -43.78
N LEU A 749 -13.59 26.78 -44.99
CA LEU A 749 -13.03 25.44 -45.22
C LEU A 749 -11.79 25.16 -44.34
N ILE A 750 -10.86 26.11 -44.27
CA ILE A 750 -9.65 26.01 -43.45
C ILE A 750 -9.95 25.83 -41.94
N GLY A 751 -11.04 26.40 -41.44
CA GLY A 751 -11.50 26.23 -40.08
C GLY A 751 -11.90 24.79 -39.77
N TYR A 752 -12.53 24.10 -40.73
CA TYR A 752 -12.85 22.68 -40.62
C TYR A 752 -11.63 21.77 -40.72
N VAL A 753 -10.58 22.18 -41.45
CA VAL A 753 -9.29 21.48 -41.45
C VAL A 753 -8.68 21.51 -40.04
N TYR A 754 -8.62 22.68 -39.40
CA TYR A 754 -8.17 22.77 -38.01
C TYR A 754 -9.03 21.97 -37.05
N LEU A 755 -10.35 21.96 -37.24
CA LEU A 755 -11.26 21.14 -36.44
C LEU A 755 -10.95 19.64 -36.59
N ALA A 756 -10.72 19.17 -37.82
CA ALA A 756 -10.33 17.80 -38.09
C ALA A 756 -9.00 17.44 -37.42
N CYS A 757 -7.98 18.31 -37.52
CA CYS A 757 -6.71 18.11 -36.81
C CYS A 757 -6.91 18.04 -35.29
N PHE A 758 -7.72 18.93 -34.70
CA PHE A 758 -8.04 18.85 -33.27
C PHE A 758 -8.73 17.55 -32.89
N ILE A 759 -9.70 17.07 -33.68
CA ILE A 759 -10.35 15.79 -33.44
C ILE A 759 -9.32 14.66 -33.48
N LEU A 760 -8.49 14.60 -34.52
CA LEU A 760 -7.49 13.54 -34.72
C LEU A 760 -6.39 13.54 -33.65
N ILE A 761 -6.05 14.71 -33.08
CA ILE A 761 -5.12 14.82 -31.94
C ILE A 761 -5.74 14.26 -30.65
N PHE A 762 -7.03 14.52 -30.42
CA PHE A 762 -7.68 14.20 -29.13
C PHE A 762 -8.38 12.85 -29.10
N ILE A 763 -8.83 12.32 -30.23
CA ILE A 763 -9.61 11.09 -30.30
C ILE A 763 -8.75 9.88 -29.87
N PRO A 764 -9.23 9.00 -28.97
CA PRO A 764 -8.45 7.86 -28.47
C PRO A 764 -8.42 6.71 -29.48
N ILE A 765 -7.51 6.79 -30.46
CA ILE A 765 -7.34 5.79 -31.52
C ILE A 765 -6.52 4.60 -31.01
N THR A 766 -7.10 3.39 -31.03
CA THR A 766 -6.46 2.14 -30.57
C THR A 766 -6.01 1.23 -31.71
N LEU A 767 -5.73 1.80 -32.89
CA LEU A 767 -5.26 1.06 -34.06
C LEU A 767 -3.83 0.57 -33.83
N GLY A 768 -3.54 -0.65 -34.31
CA GLY A 768 -2.32 -1.40 -34.00
C GLY A 768 -0.98 -0.77 -34.43
N PRO A 769 0.13 -1.45 -34.13
CA PRO A 769 1.46 -1.01 -34.54
C PRO A 769 1.64 -1.07 -36.06
N ILE A 770 2.51 -0.22 -36.60
CA ILE A 770 2.89 -0.21 -38.02
C ILE A 770 4.09 -1.15 -38.20
N GLU A 771 3.84 -2.42 -38.54
CA GLU A 771 4.86 -3.48 -38.55
C GLU A 771 6.08 -3.17 -39.42
N VAL A 772 5.86 -2.69 -40.65
CA VAL A 772 6.93 -2.37 -41.62
C VAL A 772 7.95 -1.40 -41.03
N LEU A 773 7.48 -0.34 -40.36
CA LEU A 773 8.37 0.66 -39.75
C LEU A 773 9.00 0.15 -38.46
N ASN A 774 8.23 -0.55 -37.61
CA ASN A 774 8.72 -1.05 -36.33
C ASN A 774 9.81 -2.12 -36.49
N ASN A 775 9.73 -2.96 -37.53
CA ASN A 775 10.78 -3.94 -37.82
C ASN A 775 12.10 -3.26 -38.22
N GLY A 776 12.04 -2.16 -38.98
CA GLY A 776 13.23 -1.44 -39.43
C GLY A 776 13.92 -0.63 -38.34
N PHE A 777 13.18 0.02 -37.44
CA PHE A 777 13.77 0.76 -36.29
C PHE A 777 14.33 -0.14 -35.18
N GLY A 778 14.25 -1.47 -35.32
CA GLY A 778 14.61 -2.46 -34.30
C GLY A 778 13.49 -2.68 -33.29
N ARG A 779 13.44 -3.88 -32.68
CA ARG A 779 12.48 -4.26 -31.62
C ARG A 779 12.69 -3.42 -30.36
N ASN A 780 12.22 -2.18 -30.39
CA ASN A 780 12.22 -1.29 -29.24
C ASN A 780 10.95 -1.47 -28.42
N ILE A 781 11.04 -1.17 -27.12
CA ILE A 781 9.95 -1.27 -26.13
C ILE A 781 8.75 -0.36 -26.50
N ARG A 782 8.89 0.56 -27.46
CA ARG A 782 7.94 1.60 -27.81
C ARG A 782 7.58 1.53 -29.30
N LEU A 783 6.48 0.87 -29.62
CA LEU A 783 6.01 0.67 -30.99
C LEU A 783 5.33 1.94 -31.54
N LEU A 784 5.60 2.27 -32.81
CA LEU A 784 4.84 3.26 -33.55
C LEU A 784 3.49 2.69 -33.93
N THR A 785 2.41 3.38 -33.55
CA THR A 785 1.03 3.00 -33.87
C THR A 785 0.42 3.97 -34.88
N TYR A 786 -0.67 3.55 -35.54
CA TYR A 786 -1.42 4.44 -36.43
C TYR A 786 -1.97 5.67 -35.70
N GLY A 787 -2.31 5.56 -34.41
CA GLY A 787 -2.76 6.70 -33.60
C GLY A 787 -1.70 7.80 -33.52
N VAL A 788 -0.47 7.43 -33.15
CA VAL A 788 0.68 8.35 -33.08
C VAL A 788 1.01 8.95 -34.44
N LEU A 789 0.95 8.17 -35.52
CA LEU A 789 1.17 8.67 -36.87
C LEU A 789 0.12 9.73 -37.26
N ILE A 790 -1.15 9.46 -36.99
CA ILE A 790 -2.26 10.38 -37.28
C ILE A 790 -2.12 11.69 -36.50
N GLN A 791 -1.71 11.62 -35.23
CA GLN A 791 -1.42 12.81 -34.43
C GLN A 791 -0.27 13.61 -35.04
N ASN A 792 0.84 12.97 -35.40
CA ASN A 792 1.99 13.63 -36.04
C ASN A 792 1.63 14.33 -37.36
N ILE A 793 0.83 13.67 -38.21
CA ILE A 793 0.30 14.26 -39.45
C ILE A 793 -0.56 15.49 -39.12
N SER A 794 -1.46 15.37 -38.13
CA SER A 794 -2.36 16.46 -37.72
C SER A 794 -1.59 17.68 -37.19
N LEU A 795 -0.57 17.45 -36.36
CA LEU A 795 0.30 18.50 -35.83
C LEU A 795 1.09 19.20 -36.96
N SER A 796 1.60 18.42 -37.91
CA SER A 796 2.34 18.93 -39.08
C SER A 796 1.46 19.81 -39.97
N ILE A 797 0.23 19.37 -40.25
CA ILE A 797 -0.73 20.19 -41.00
C ILE A 797 -1.00 21.50 -40.25
N MET A 798 -1.27 21.44 -38.94
CA MET A 798 -1.56 22.64 -38.16
C MET A 798 -0.39 23.62 -38.14
N ILE A 799 0.84 23.16 -37.91
CA ILE A 799 2.00 24.06 -37.83
C ILE A 799 2.30 24.69 -39.19
N ILE A 800 2.24 23.93 -40.29
CA ILE A 800 2.44 24.46 -41.65
C ILE A 800 1.41 25.55 -41.97
N LEU A 801 0.12 25.29 -41.70
CA LEU A 801 -0.94 26.26 -41.97
C LEU A 801 -0.77 27.55 -41.16
N LEU A 802 -0.36 27.44 -39.89
CA LEU A 802 -0.13 28.59 -39.02
C LEU A 802 1.12 29.38 -39.42
N LEU A 803 2.17 28.72 -39.88
CA LEU A 803 3.38 29.37 -40.43
C LEU A 803 3.06 30.11 -41.74
N ILE A 804 2.35 29.46 -42.67
CA ILE A 804 1.92 30.10 -43.93
C ILE A 804 1.10 31.34 -43.62
N GLU A 805 0.12 31.24 -42.72
CA GLU A 805 -0.72 32.39 -42.35
C GLU A 805 0.06 33.50 -41.65
N GLY A 806 1.00 33.15 -40.76
CA GLY A 806 1.80 34.14 -40.05
C GLY A 806 2.90 34.79 -40.90
N LEU A 807 3.39 34.13 -41.94
CA LEU A 807 4.48 34.66 -42.78
C LEU A 807 3.97 35.31 -44.07
N ARG A 808 2.73 35.05 -44.48
CA ARG A 808 2.13 35.71 -45.63
C ARG A 808 1.96 37.19 -45.32
N ARG A 809 2.71 38.05 -46.03
CA ARG A 809 2.44 39.50 -46.06
C ARG A 809 1.04 39.70 -46.63
N ASP A 810 0.11 40.22 -45.82
CA ASP A 810 -1.08 40.87 -46.36
C ASP A 810 -0.59 42.09 -47.13
N THR A 811 -0.50 41.98 -48.46
CA THR A 811 -0.30 43.12 -49.37
C THR A 811 -1.57 43.97 -49.53
N SER A 812 -2.60 43.74 -48.69
CA SER A 812 -3.94 44.29 -48.80
C SER A 812 -4.31 45.28 -47.68
N SER A 813 -3.36 45.98 -47.05
CA SER A 813 -3.69 47.05 -46.09
C SER A 813 -2.74 48.26 -46.10
N HIS A 814 -2.48 48.81 -47.29
CA HIS A 814 -2.42 50.26 -47.47
C HIS A 814 -3.68 50.66 -48.23
N LYS A 815 -4.80 50.78 -47.52
CA LYS A 815 -5.98 51.57 -47.88
C LYS A 815 -6.88 51.71 -46.65
#